data_AF-Q97WL7-F1
#
_entry.id   AF-Q97WL7-F1
#
_cell.length_a   1.000
_cell.length_b   1.000
_cell.length_c   1.000
_cell.angle_alpha   90.00
_cell.angle_beta   90.00
_cell.angle_gamma   90.00
#
_symmetry.space_group_name_H-M   'P 1'
#
loop_
_entity.id
_entity.type
_entity.pdbx_description
1 polymer ?
#
loop_
_entity_poly.entity_id
_entity_poly.type
_entity_poly.pdbx_seq_one_letter_code
_entity_poly.pdbx_strand_id
1 'polypeptide(L)'
;MSCSKRISETASDSSYIYQIFSCITENSLYINRLRFFKQVKDEIDRISKIKQSPEIISLVGDWGQGKSTFLDIIEEYAKNRNINVIKIPFVELLSRTEDLLTFKNNVYLIDEVESSVDYFAEYQNEIKDFWSKVKELANSTGNSIIYLSMTPSAYSKIFGTGGIIYNLFSETYPSLLERIRKVSIENPSKLEFLLMLKCMLNMANINDLKILQYMDLPYWVIDQERRKYVKFFNDIVCDNLPNVDRIFNELARSDKGINLNSEGETVRLDMLTKLENEMDSQELSKLYKVLMSRIFTDEKLVIKKLEGHVIKGVLIPYLKWIEMFPKGQEYVEDFLLTYYQDDFHVFISDNIETILHESIDISKIKENVKKLSLFGKTDAYAISWSFFESIANTNIGGLIVEFKSREIRDKALQFVNTYITDREKELESLEYLMEVLGIKVDSVNRSKDYIRFLKLIMDNKKITIILANPANEDEIKNLIKEINESDELIHGLILIEPQIRKEELSKTLDGLSIPLIELKMTTPKKRQLLYLLFSKIYGQSRIRLDSIELRLGDLKNSISSLLLKIRDNLNLNQLPIPRNKRLIQSFNWIIFYPSIKMVNANELFEKVNEIINEKFRMYGSKQFHLEDIETSNTFVDDIITYFYGNRIIKIRSNYIDFEDLAGESLSSFAKLFAGLIRQKYKQEAEEVVFNYIMYYVSPQDNKRKDNKNNPLVFAYQIFSPDKKIGQNPTLDFLVYSSIVSGEIAKYLNKDVIYLKIDEQIRKIKEKLDNPYSTYGYFITAKKRGAAIRSLEEMREVIEAYEKSCTENKDIRLCYDYLYLSNIYLELLRKTEESVIETDKIVEEIYKKLEVVEKAKRHVKINEKIEEIEKVYEIIHELKDNFKMQMDKLVRKIQEINERGQTESFKRYLDYLLATIHVEDNSNLYFILFKLLKEILNGVSISGDELKDTIIEEIASLGKVGIQLNNIEMIVNDLEKISPELPKLRENVERNTQKITQLIQEIKEVLEEYGFS
;
A
#
# COMPACT_ATOMS: atom_id res chain seq x y z
N MET A 1 -34.98 57.80 -8.12
CA MET A 1 -35.04 57.60 -9.58
C MET A 1 -35.63 56.24 -9.81
N SER A 2 -36.80 56.14 -10.44
CA SER A 2 -37.34 54.84 -10.87
C SER A 2 -36.88 54.56 -12.30
N CYS A 3 -36.61 53.28 -12.62
CA CYS A 3 -36.35 52.87 -13.99
C CYS A 3 -37.50 53.31 -14.90
N SER A 4 -37.20 54.09 -15.94
CA SER A 4 -38.23 54.68 -16.82
C SER A 4 -38.93 53.64 -17.71
N LYS A 5 -38.35 52.44 -17.85
CA LYS A 5 -38.88 51.29 -18.61
C LYS A 5 -38.47 49.97 -17.95
N ARG A 6 -39.39 48.99 -17.97
CA ARG A 6 -39.11 47.58 -17.61
C ARG A 6 -38.57 46.83 -18.82
N ILE A 7 -37.66 45.88 -18.59
CA ILE A 7 -37.03 45.06 -19.63
C ILE A 7 -37.83 43.77 -19.81
N SER A 8 -38.09 43.34 -21.05
CA SER A 8 -38.89 42.12 -21.32
C SER A 8 -38.19 40.86 -20.78
N GLU A 9 -38.90 40.06 -19.99
CA GLU A 9 -38.42 38.78 -19.44
C GLU A 9 -38.48 37.62 -20.44
N THR A 10 -39.40 37.70 -21.40
CA THR A 10 -39.81 36.58 -22.26
C THR A 10 -39.47 36.80 -23.73
N ALA A 11 -38.58 37.75 -24.04
CA ALA A 11 -38.21 38.06 -25.42
C ALA A 11 -39.38 38.49 -26.33
N SER A 12 -40.51 38.93 -25.76
CA SER A 12 -41.68 39.37 -26.54
C SER A 12 -41.36 40.51 -27.53
N ASP A 13 -40.26 41.21 -27.28
CA ASP A 13 -39.61 42.13 -28.22
C ASP A 13 -38.13 41.72 -28.34
N SER A 14 -37.82 40.99 -29.41
CA SER A 14 -36.48 40.47 -29.75
C SER A 14 -35.44 41.59 -29.87
N SER A 15 -35.88 42.82 -30.18
CA SER A 15 -34.98 43.98 -30.33
C SER A 15 -34.26 44.35 -29.04
N TYR A 16 -34.90 44.20 -27.87
CA TYR A 16 -34.28 44.51 -26.57
C TYR A 16 -33.14 43.54 -26.22
N ILE A 17 -33.34 42.25 -26.49
CA ILE A 17 -32.31 41.23 -26.24
C ILE A 17 -31.12 41.46 -27.19
N TYR A 18 -31.40 41.80 -28.45
CA TYR A 18 -30.37 42.16 -29.41
C TYR A 18 -29.60 43.43 -29.01
N GLN A 19 -30.25 44.41 -28.37
CA GLN A 19 -29.59 45.59 -27.81
C GLN A 19 -28.66 45.24 -26.63
N ILE A 20 -29.08 44.34 -25.72
CA ILE A 20 -28.21 43.83 -24.66
C ILE A 20 -27.00 43.11 -25.27
N PHE A 21 -27.22 42.22 -26.25
CA PHE A 21 -26.15 41.56 -26.99
C PHE A 21 -25.20 42.58 -27.63
N SER A 22 -25.73 43.56 -28.35
CA SER A 22 -24.96 44.60 -29.03
C SER A 22 -24.08 45.37 -28.03
N CYS A 23 -24.66 45.85 -26.92
CA CYS A 23 -23.94 46.53 -25.84
C CYS A 23 -22.81 45.67 -25.25
N ILE A 24 -23.03 44.37 -25.05
CA ILE A 24 -21.99 43.46 -24.54
C ILE A 24 -20.89 43.24 -25.59
N THR A 25 -21.25 43.16 -26.87
CA THR A 25 -20.32 42.86 -27.97
C THR A 25 -19.44 44.04 -28.39
N GLU A 26 -19.75 45.27 -27.96
CA GLU A 26 -18.96 46.48 -28.25
C GLU A 26 -17.49 46.35 -27.81
N ASN A 27 -17.21 45.60 -26.73
CA ASN A 27 -15.84 45.32 -26.29
C ASN A 27 -15.38 43.90 -26.64
N SER A 28 -14.66 43.79 -27.76
CA SER A 28 -14.13 42.53 -28.28
C SER A 28 -13.16 41.77 -27.35
N LEU A 29 -12.59 42.42 -26.33
CA LEU A 29 -11.69 41.75 -25.38
C LEU A 29 -12.46 40.95 -24.33
N TYR A 30 -13.64 41.42 -23.91
CA TYR A 30 -14.48 40.72 -22.94
C TYR A 30 -15.27 39.59 -23.59
N ILE A 31 -15.75 39.76 -24.82
CA ILE A 31 -16.61 38.76 -25.47
C ILE A 31 -15.97 37.38 -25.57
N ASN A 32 -14.65 37.30 -25.75
CA ASN A 32 -13.92 36.02 -25.82
C ASN A 32 -13.89 35.25 -24.49
N ARG A 33 -14.25 35.90 -23.38
CA ARG A 33 -14.33 35.34 -22.02
C ARG A 33 -15.75 34.96 -21.59
N LEU A 34 -16.75 35.38 -22.35
CA LEU A 34 -18.15 35.09 -22.08
C LEU A 34 -18.45 33.65 -22.53
N ARG A 35 -19.36 32.94 -21.84
CA ARG A 35 -19.72 31.57 -22.19
C ARG A 35 -20.79 31.53 -23.27
N PHE A 36 -21.91 32.23 -23.07
CA PHE A 36 -23.04 32.27 -24.01
C PHE A 36 -22.87 33.31 -25.10
N PHE A 37 -22.54 34.56 -24.74
CA PHE A 37 -22.49 35.62 -25.75
C PHE A 37 -21.35 35.42 -26.75
N LYS A 38 -20.29 34.70 -26.36
CA LYS A 38 -19.27 34.20 -27.28
C LYS A 38 -19.84 33.16 -28.24
N GLN A 39 -20.56 32.15 -27.74
CA GLN A 39 -21.20 31.14 -28.58
C GLN A 39 -22.15 31.80 -29.59
N VAL A 40 -22.97 32.76 -29.14
CA VAL A 40 -23.88 33.52 -30.03
C VAL A 40 -23.08 34.29 -31.08
N LYS A 41 -21.99 34.96 -30.70
CA LYS A 41 -21.12 35.66 -31.64
C LYS A 41 -20.45 34.74 -32.65
N ASP A 42 -19.91 33.60 -32.22
CA ASP A 42 -19.28 32.61 -33.09
C ASP A 42 -20.27 32.02 -34.11
N GLU A 43 -21.53 31.84 -33.71
CA GLU A 43 -22.62 31.43 -34.60
C GLU A 43 -23.03 32.55 -35.56
N ILE A 44 -23.15 33.80 -35.10
CA ILE A 44 -23.37 34.97 -35.97
C ILE A 44 -22.28 35.13 -37.02
N ASP A 45 -21.01 35.04 -36.61
CA ASP A 45 -19.86 35.11 -37.51
C ASP A 45 -19.88 33.95 -38.51
N ARG A 46 -20.44 32.78 -38.13
CA ARG A 46 -20.65 31.66 -39.06
C ARG A 46 -21.80 31.93 -40.03
N ILE A 47 -22.93 32.45 -39.56
CA ILE A 47 -24.09 32.79 -40.40
C ILE A 47 -23.65 33.74 -41.53
N SER A 48 -22.73 34.67 -41.26
CA SER A 48 -22.21 35.61 -42.26
C SER A 48 -21.34 35.01 -43.38
N LYS A 49 -20.82 33.77 -43.22
CA LYS A 49 -19.95 33.11 -44.22
C LYS A 49 -20.76 32.33 -45.27
N ILE A 50 -20.20 32.07 -46.45
CA ILE A 50 -20.84 31.21 -47.47
C ILE A 50 -20.44 29.75 -47.21
N LYS A 51 -21.40 28.83 -47.24
CA LYS A 51 -21.20 27.39 -46.98
C LYS A 51 -21.29 26.59 -48.27
N GLN A 52 -20.55 25.49 -48.33
CA GLN A 52 -20.58 24.54 -49.47
C GLN A 52 -21.77 23.58 -49.38
N SER A 53 -22.19 23.23 -48.16
CA SER A 53 -23.33 22.36 -47.86
C SER A 53 -24.13 22.92 -46.68
N PRO A 54 -25.43 22.59 -46.57
CA PRO A 54 -26.22 22.94 -45.40
C PRO A 54 -25.63 22.43 -44.09
N GLU A 55 -25.70 23.23 -43.03
CA GLU A 55 -25.27 22.84 -41.68
C GLU A 55 -26.50 22.59 -40.78
N ILE A 56 -26.49 21.47 -40.05
CA ILE A 56 -27.52 21.16 -39.06
C ILE A 56 -26.90 21.29 -37.67
N ILE A 57 -27.48 22.16 -36.86
CA ILE A 57 -26.97 22.54 -35.55
C ILE A 57 -28.03 22.22 -34.52
N SER A 58 -27.73 21.29 -33.61
CA SER A 58 -28.56 21.08 -32.42
C SER A 58 -28.12 22.05 -31.33
N LEU A 59 -29.00 22.98 -30.99
CA LEU A 59 -28.85 23.90 -29.88
C LEU A 59 -29.43 23.26 -28.62
N VAL A 60 -28.55 22.87 -27.70
CA VAL A 60 -28.90 22.07 -26.52
C VAL A 60 -28.73 22.91 -25.27
N GLY A 61 -29.81 23.11 -24.52
CA GLY A 61 -29.76 23.82 -23.24
C GLY A 61 -30.96 23.50 -22.35
N ASP A 62 -30.77 23.55 -21.03
CA ASP A 62 -31.84 23.35 -20.06
C ASP A 62 -32.89 24.48 -20.09
N TRP A 63 -34.00 24.26 -19.38
CA TRP A 63 -35.02 25.28 -19.17
C TRP A 63 -34.40 26.54 -18.55
N GLY A 64 -34.69 27.72 -19.10
CA GLY A 64 -34.19 29.00 -18.57
C GLY A 64 -32.74 29.37 -18.95
N GLN A 65 -31.98 28.47 -19.60
CA GLN A 65 -30.62 28.77 -20.09
C GLN A 65 -30.58 29.71 -21.31
N GLY A 66 -31.72 30.07 -21.89
CA GLY A 66 -31.79 31.06 -22.97
C GLY A 66 -31.63 30.48 -24.39
N LYS A 67 -32.19 29.28 -24.66
CA LYS A 67 -32.32 28.74 -26.03
C LYS A 67 -33.07 29.71 -26.94
N SER A 68 -34.29 30.11 -26.54
CA SER A 68 -35.10 31.07 -27.29
C SER A 68 -34.36 32.41 -27.43
N THR A 69 -33.75 32.92 -26.35
CA THR A 69 -32.88 34.11 -26.38
C THR A 69 -31.77 34.02 -27.42
N PHE A 70 -31.13 32.85 -27.57
CA PHE A 70 -30.11 32.62 -28.59
C PHE A 70 -30.71 32.75 -29.99
N LEU A 71 -31.84 32.09 -30.24
CA LEU A 71 -32.55 32.13 -31.52
C LEU A 71 -33.03 33.55 -31.87
N ASP A 72 -33.54 34.30 -30.89
CA ASP A 72 -34.01 35.68 -31.08
C ASP A 72 -32.87 36.62 -31.46
N ILE A 73 -31.68 36.45 -30.87
CA ILE A 73 -30.49 37.22 -31.25
C ILE A 73 -30.08 36.90 -32.69
N ILE A 74 -30.11 35.63 -33.10
CA ILE A 74 -29.84 35.23 -34.49
C ILE A 74 -30.85 35.86 -35.44
N GLU A 75 -32.14 35.79 -35.11
CA GLU A 75 -33.22 36.32 -35.93
C GLU A 75 -33.06 37.82 -36.18
N GLU A 76 -32.81 38.61 -35.13
CA GLU A 76 -32.59 40.05 -35.24
C GLU A 76 -31.30 40.41 -35.97
N TYR A 77 -30.21 39.68 -35.73
CA TYR A 77 -28.97 39.87 -36.49
C TYR A 77 -29.21 39.69 -37.99
N ALA A 78 -29.90 38.62 -38.35
CA ALA A 78 -30.15 38.26 -39.73
C ALA A 78 -31.11 39.24 -40.44
N LYS A 79 -32.16 39.71 -39.75
CA LYS A 79 -33.02 40.83 -40.21
C LYS A 79 -32.19 42.07 -40.52
N ASN A 80 -31.29 42.47 -39.60
CA ASN A 80 -30.41 43.63 -39.78
C ASN A 80 -29.40 43.48 -40.94
N ARG A 81 -29.14 42.25 -41.39
CA ARG A 81 -28.19 41.93 -42.48
C ARG A 81 -28.88 41.50 -43.78
N ASN A 82 -30.21 41.57 -43.87
CA ASN A 82 -31.00 41.09 -45.01
C ASN A 82 -30.77 39.60 -45.33
N ILE A 83 -30.55 38.77 -44.31
CA ILE A 83 -30.47 37.31 -44.45
C ILE A 83 -31.87 36.74 -44.20
N ASN A 84 -32.35 35.87 -45.08
CA ASN A 84 -33.69 35.29 -44.96
C ASN A 84 -33.73 34.26 -43.82
N VAL A 85 -34.61 34.49 -42.84
CA VAL A 85 -34.76 33.63 -41.64
C VAL A 85 -36.21 33.22 -41.47
N ILE A 86 -36.40 31.95 -41.13
CA ILE A 86 -37.71 31.35 -40.90
C ILE A 86 -37.68 30.65 -39.53
N LYS A 87 -38.50 31.12 -38.59
CA LYS A 87 -38.65 30.56 -37.24
C LYS A 87 -39.99 29.82 -37.15
N ILE A 88 -39.96 28.52 -36.82
CA ILE A 88 -41.16 27.66 -36.80
C ILE A 88 -41.11 26.71 -35.60
N PRO A 89 -42.20 26.56 -34.82
CA PRO A 89 -42.31 25.52 -33.80
C PRO A 89 -42.32 24.12 -34.42
N PHE A 90 -41.67 23.13 -33.80
CA PHE A 90 -41.58 21.79 -34.38
C PHE A 90 -42.95 21.12 -34.60
N VAL A 91 -43.91 21.32 -33.69
CA VAL A 91 -45.28 20.77 -33.84
C VAL A 91 -46.02 21.35 -35.05
N GLU A 92 -45.78 22.62 -35.39
CA GLU A 92 -46.34 23.22 -36.60
C GLU A 92 -45.74 22.61 -37.88
N LEU A 93 -44.46 22.24 -37.86
CA LEU A 93 -43.83 21.51 -38.97
C LEU A 93 -44.41 20.12 -39.16
N LEU A 94 -44.80 19.44 -38.08
CA LEU A 94 -45.43 18.11 -38.16
C LEU A 94 -46.86 18.16 -38.69
N SER A 95 -47.60 19.25 -38.41
CA SER A 95 -49.01 19.40 -38.82
C SER A 95 -49.21 20.00 -40.22
N ARG A 96 -48.18 20.62 -40.80
CA ARG A 96 -48.20 21.15 -42.18
C ARG A 96 -47.51 20.20 -43.15
N THR A 97 -48.10 19.98 -44.32
CA THR A 97 -47.45 19.35 -45.49
C THR A 97 -46.51 20.34 -46.22
N GLU A 98 -45.69 21.09 -45.48
CA GLU A 98 -44.67 21.94 -46.09
C GLU A 98 -43.45 21.08 -46.50
N ASP A 99 -42.97 21.26 -47.73
CA ASP A 99 -41.84 20.50 -48.25
C ASP A 99 -40.52 21.13 -47.77
N LEU A 100 -39.80 20.45 -46.86
CA LEU A 100 -38.48 20.89 -46.36
C LEU A 100 -37.45 21.10 -47.48
N LEU A 101 -37.69 20.60 -48.71
CA LEU A 101 -36.85 20.89 -49.88
C LEU A 101 -36.84 22.37 -50.29
N THR A 102 -37.77 23.18 -49.77
CA THR A 102 -37.75 24.65 -49.86
C THR A 102 -36.69 25.29 -48.95
N PHE A 103 -36.00 24.51 -48.10
CA PHE A 103 -34.98 24.98 -47.15
C PHE A 103 -33.62 25.32 -47.77
N LYS A 104 -33.60 25.90 -48.97
CA LYS A 104 -32.38 26.31 -49.67
C LYS A 104 -32.08 27.79 -49.47
N ASN A 105 -30.85 28.09 -49.06
CA ASN A 105 -30.28 29.43 -48.90
C ASN A 105 -30.92 30.31 -47.81
N ASN A 106 -31.52 29.70 -46.78
CA ASN A 106 -32.12 30.40 -45.63
C ASN A 106 -31.58 29.87 -44.29
N VAL A 107 -31.79 30.62 -43.21
CA VAL A 107 -31.56 30.16 -41.84
C VAL A 107 -32.90 29.72 -41.23
N TYR A 108 -32.98 28.47 -40.78
CA TYR A 108 -34.16 27.91 -40.13
C TYR A 108 -33.93 27.80 -38.63
N LEU A 109 -34.87 28.34 -37.86
CA LEU A 109 -34.87 28.32 -36.40
C LEU A 109 -36.04 27.44 -35.95
N ILE A 110 -35.78 26.16 -35.71
CA ILE A 110 -36.81 25.20 -35.29
C ILE A 110 -36.77 25.09 -33.78
N ASP A 111 -37.84 25.55 -33.12
CA ASP A 111 -37.95 25.51 -31.66
C ASP A 111 -38.74 24.30 -31.17
N GLU A 112 -38.52 23.91 -29.91
CA GLU A 112 -39.26 22.82 -29.22
C GLU A 112 -39.20 21.46 -29.94
N VAL A 113 -38.02 21.08 -30.48
CA VAL A 113 -37.85 19.77 -31.16
C VAL A 113 -38.08 18.59 -30.21
N GLU A 114 -38.04 18.84 -28.90
CA GLU A 114 -38.42 17.88 -27.85
C GLU A 114 -39.85 17.34 -27.96
N SER A 115 -40.77 18.08 -28.60
CA SER A 115 -42.09 17.57 -28.95
C SER A 115 -42.05 16.30 -29.82
N SER A 116 -40.95 16.05 -30.56
CA SER A 116 -40.75 14.79 -31.28
C SER A 116 -40.76 13.56 -30.37
N VAL A 117 -40.37 13.72 -29.10
CA VAL A 117 -40.39 12.66 -28.09
C VAL A 117 -41.80 12.45 -27.56
N ASP A 118 -42.46 13.54 -27.19
CA ASP A 118 -43.76 13.49 -26.51
C ASP A 118 -44.87 13.01 -27.46
N TYR A 119 -44.79 13.39 -28.74
CA TYR A 119 -45.75 13.02 -29.77
C TYR A 119 -45.27 11.92 -30.73
N PHE A 120 -44.21 11.19 -30.37
CA PHE A 120 -43.63 10.17 -31.25
C PHE A 120 -44.65 9.11 -31.70
N ALA A 121 -45.56 8.71 -30.80
CA ALA A 121 -46.58 7.72 -31.10
C ALA A 121 -47.68 8.24 -32.06
N GLU A 122 -47.93 9.55 -32.07
CA GLU A 122 -48.98 10.18 -32.87
C GLU A 122 -48.47 10.57 -34.27
N TYR A 123 -47.25 11.11 -34.38
CA TYR A 123 -46.66 11.64 -35.62
C TYR A 123 -45.44 10.85 -36.10
N GLN A 124 -45.41 9.53 -35.88
CA GLN A 124 -44.23 8.71 -36.18
C GLN A 124 -43.77 8.83 -37.64
N ASN A 125 -44.72 8.87 -38.59
CA ASN A 125 -44.42 8.91 -40.03
C ASN A 125 -43.90 10.29 -40.45
N GLU A 126 -44.48 11.36 -39.91
CA GLU A 126 -44.12 12.75 -40.15
C GLU A 126 -42.74 13.05 -39.57
N ILE A 127 -42.44 12.55 -38.36
CA ILE A 127 -41.11 12.65 -37.75
C ILE A 127 -40.08 11.88 -38.59
N LYS A 128 -40.43 10.68 -39.08
CA LYS A 128 -39.55 9.92 -39.98
C LYS A 128 -39.30 10.65 -41.30
N ASP A 129 -40.33 11.25 -41.89
CA ASP A 129 -40.22 12.03 -43.12
C ASP A 129 -39.35 13.28 -42.92
N PHE A 130 -39.55 14.01 -41.82
CA PHE A 130 -38.73 15.15 -41.42
C PHE A 130 -37.24 14.79 -41.37
N TRP A 131 -36.87 13.74 -40.63
CA TRP A 131 -35.46 13.34 -40.51
C TRP A 131 -34.87 12.80 -41.82
N SER A 132 -35.69 12.16 -42.66
CA SER A 132 -35.28 11.73 -44.00
C SER A 132 -34.93 12.94 -44.88
N LYS A 133 -35.79 13.97 -44.87
CA LYS A 133 -35.57 15.22 -45.62
C LYS A 133 -34.38 16.02 -45.09
N VAL A 134 -34.20 16.08 -43.76
CA VAL A 134 -33.00 16.70 -43.14
C VAL A 134 -31.72 16.00 -43.62
N LYS A 135 -31.74 14.66 -43.71
CA LYS A 135 -30.61 13.86 -44.23
C LYS A 135 -30.36 14.15 -45.71
N GLU A 136 -31.40 14.29 -46.53
CA GLU A 136 -31.26 14.66 -47.95
C GLU A 136 -30.68 16.07 -48.11
N LEU A 137 -31.19 17.04 -47.35
CA LEU A 137 -30.73 18.42 -47.36
C LEU A 137 -29.25 18.51 -46.98
N ALA A 138 -28.79 17.77 -45.97
CA ALA A 138 -27.38 17.72 -45.58
C ALA A 138 -26.44 17.23 -46.70
N ASN A 139 -26.95 16.47 -47.69
CA ASN A 139 -26.17 16.00 -48.85
C ASN A 139 -26.28 16.93 -50.06
N SER A 140 -27.06 18.01 -49.97
CA SER A 140 -27.25 18.95 -51.06
C SER A 140 -26.21 20.08 -51.04
N THR A 141 -26.04 20.76 -52.16
CA THR A 141 -25.29 22.02 -52.23
C THR A 141 -26.19 23.18 -51.84
N GLY A 142 -25.78 24.03 -50.91
CA GLY A 142 -26.58 25.19 -50.50
C GLY A 142 -26.04 25.93 -49.28
N ASN A 143 -26.43 27.19 -49.14
CA ASN A 143 -26.00 28.07 -48.05
C ASN A 143 -27.04 28.12 -46.92
N SER A 144 -27.55 26.97 -46.48
CA SER A 144 -28.58 26.88 -45.45
C SER A 144 -28.01 26.52 -44.09
N ILE A 145 -28.64 26.99 -43.02
CA ILE A 145 -28.34 26.54 -41.64
C ILE A 145 -29.64 26.21 -40.95
N ILE A 146 -29.71 25.06 -40.29
CA ILE A 146 -30.87 24.64 -39.50
C ILE A 146 -30.46 24.54 -38.04
N TYR A 147 -31.06 25.38 -37.20
CA TYR A 147 -30.96 25.29 -35.75
C TYR A 147 -32.14 24.47 -35.20
N LEU A 148 -31.82 23.45 -34.41
CA LEU A 148 -32.74 22.56 -33.74
C LEU A 148 -32.63 22.77 -32.22
N SER A 149 -33.56 23.54 -31.65
CA SER A 149 -33.57 23.85 -30.21
C SER A 149 -34.24 22.74 -29.40
N MET A 150 -33.53 22.25 -28.38
CA MET A 150 -34.00 21.18 -27.50
C MET A 150 -33.28 21.15 -26.15
N THR A 151 -33.88 20.46 -25.18
CA THR A 151 -33.23 20.13 -23.90
C THR A 151 -32.19 19.00 -24.02
N PRO A 152 -31.23 18.88 -23.07
CA PRO A 152 -30.26 17.78 -23.05
C PRO A 152 -30.90 16.39 -22.98
N SER A 153 -32.02 16.28 -22.26
CA SER A 153 -32.84 15.06 -22.17
C SER A 153 -33.43 14.70 -23.53
N ALA A 154 -34.05 15.65 -24.22
CA ALA A 154 -34.58 15.44 -25.56
C ALA A 154 -33.48 15.09 -26.57
N TYR A 155 -32.34 15.78 -26.54
CA TYR A 155 -31.18 15.45 -27.36
C TYR A 155 -30.76 13.98 -27.19
N SER A 156 -30.68 13.51 -25.93
CA SER A 156 -30.32 12.12 -25.63
C SER A 156 -31.39 11.12 -26.11
N LYS A 157 -32.68 11.45 -26.00
CA LYS A 157 -33.78 10.59 -26.47
C LYS A 157 -33.91 10.56 -27.99
N ILE A 158 -33.54 11.63 -28.68
CA ILE A 158 -33.63 11.75 -30.14
C ILE A 158 -32.38 11.13 -30.79
N PHE A 159 -31.19 11.59 -30.36
CA PHE A 159 -29.90 11.26 -30.98
C PHE A 159 -29.06 10.22 -30.21
N GLY A 160 -29.49 9.75 -29.05
CA GLY A 160 -28.74 8.74 -28.29
C GLY A 160 -28.89 7.33 -28.87
N THR A 161 -28.00 6.43 -28.43
CA THR A 161 -28.08 5.00 -28.75
C THR A 161 -29.38 4.41 -28.20
N GLY A 162 -30.22 3.85 -29.07
CA GLY A 162 -31.59 3.40 -28.73
C GLY A 162 -32.66 4.51 -28.76
N GLY A 163 -32.30 5.74 -29.15
CA GLY A 163 -33.20 6.88 -29.30
C GLY A 163 -34.04 6.86 -30.59
N ILE A 164 -34.86 7.89 -30.80
CA ILE A 164 -35.82 7.99 -31.91
C ILE A 164 -35.15 7.79 -33.26
N ILE A 165 -34.04 8.48 -33.54
CA ILE A 165 -33.35 8.38 -34.83
C ILE A 165 -32.70 7.01 -34.99
N TYR A 166 -32.13 6.44 -33.91
CA TYR A 166 -31.58 5.08 -33.93
C TYR A 166 -32.66 4.05 -34.29
N ASN A 167 -33.86 4.20 -33.71
CA ASN A 167 -34.99 3.28 -33.96
C ASN A 167 -35.56 3.45 -35.36
N LEU A 168 -35.61 4.67 -35.90
CA LEU A 168 -36.13 4.94 -37.24
C LEU A 168 -35.12 4.63 -38.37
N PHE A 169 -33.81 4.76 -38.10
CA PHE A 169 -32.73 4.69 -39.09
C PHE A 169 -31.49 3.93 -38.59
N SER A 170 -31.66 2.77 -37.97
CA SER A 170 -30.58 2.00 -37.32
C SER A 170 -29.32 1.81 -38.18
N GLU A 171 -29.47 1.50 -39.47
CA GLU A 171 -28.35 1.29 -40.40
C GLU A 171 -27.60 2.59 -40.76
N THR A 172 -28.28 3.74 -40.81
CA THR A 172 -27.68 5.01 -41.25
C THR A 172 -27.48 6.01 -40.10
N TYR A 173 -27.78 5.59 -38.88
CA TYR A 173 -27.67 6.38 -37.66
C TYR A 173 -26.29 7.02 -37.47
N PRO A 174 -25.15 6.31 -37.60
CA PRO A 174 -23.83 6.94 -37.43
C PRO A 174 -23.60 8.08 -38.44
N SER A 175 -23.96 7.85 -39.70
CA SER A 175 -23.79 8.84 -40.79
C SER A 175 -24.68 10.07 -40.62
N LEU A 176 -25.84 9.94 -39.97
CA LEU A 176 -26.74 11.04 -39.70
C LEU A 176 -26.22 11.87 -38.53
N LEU A 177 -25.68 11.23 -37.50
CA LEU A 177 -25.15 11.89 -36.30
C LEU A 177 -23.88 12.71 -36.60
N GLU A 178 -23.01 12.25 -37.50
CA GLU A 178 -21.82 13.00 -37.96
C GLU A 178 -22.16 14.35 -38.63
N ARG A 179 -23.38 14.51 -39.15
CA ARG A 179 -23.84 15.72 -39.84
C ARG A 179 -24.50 16.74 -38.92
N ILE A 180 -24.70 16.38 -37.66
CA ILE A 180 -25.39 17.21 -36.67
C ILE A 180 -24.36 17.73 -35.67
N ARG A 181 -24.12 19.04 -35.75
CA ARG A 181 -23.24 19.72 -34.80
C ARG A 181 -24.02 20.01 -33.52
N LYS A 182 -23.50 19.55 -32.39
CA LYS A 182 -24.03 19.93 -31.07
C LYS A 182 -23.43 21.26 -30.61
N VAL A 183 -24.27 22.21 -30.23
CA VAL A 183 -23.90 23.45 -29.53
C VAL A 183 -24.60 23.41 -28.17
N SER A 184 -23.83 23.26 -27.10
CA SER A 184 -24.34 23.23 -25.74
C SER A 184 -24.32 24.63 -25.14
N ILE A 185 -25.50 25.15 -24.77
CA ILE A 185 -25.62 26.42 -24.08
C ILE A 185 -25.09 26.26 -22.65
N GLU A 186 -24.14 27.12 -22.30
CA GLU A 186 -23.55 27.14 -20.96
C GLU A 186 -24.25 28.15 -20.04
N ASN A 187 -24.13 27.88 -18.73
CA ASN A 187 -24.58 28.82 -17.71
C ASN A 187 -23.75 30.11 -17.78
N PRO A 188 -24.38 31.28 -17.57
CA PRO A 188 -23.67 32.56 -17.56
C PRO A 188 -22.56 32.61 -16.50
N SER A 189 -21.41 33.15 -16.89
CA SER A 189 -20.34 33.56 -15.97
C SER A 189 -20.73 34.80 -15.17
N LYS A 190 -19.97 35.10 -14.10
CA LYS A 190 -20.18 36.32 -13.30
C LYS A 190 -19.91 37.57 -14.14
N LEU A 191 -18.92 37.52 -15.02
CA LEU A 191 -18.65 38.61 -15.96
C LEU A 191 -19.85 38.87 -16.87
N GLU A 192 -20.47 37.81 -17.42
CA GLU A 192 -21.68 37.95 -18.22
C GLU A 192 -22.84 38.54 -17.43
N PHE A 193 -23.06 38.06 -16.21
CA PHE A 193 -24.09 38.60 -15.32
C PHE A 193 -23.90 40.10 -15.05
N LEU A 194 -22.69 40.52 -14.70
CA LEU A 194 -22.38 41.93 -14.43
C LEU A 194 -22.46 42.80 -15.68
N LEU A 195 -22.02 42.30 -16.84
CA LEU A 195 -22.15 43.00 -18.12
C LEU A 195 -23.61 43.15 -18.54
N MET A 196 -24.43 42.11 -18.35
CA MET A 196 -25.88 42.20 -18.57
C MET A 196 -26.49 43.29 -17.69
N LEU A 197 -26.21 43.30 -16.37
CA LEU A 197 -26.70 44.34 -15.47
C LEU A 197 -26.21 45.74 -15.89
N LYS A 198 -24.94 45.89 -16.28
CA LYS A 198 -24.38 47.15 -16.77
C LYS A 198 -25.14 47.66 -18.00
N CYS A 199 -25.40 46.80 -18.98
CA CYS A 199 -26.16 47.16 -20.17
C CYS A 199 -27.61 47.51 -19.83
N MET A 200 -28.26 46.75 -18.93
CA MET A 200 -29.63 47.03 -18.48
C MET A 200 -29.73 48.37 -17.73
N LEU A 201 -28.75 48.72 -16.89
CA LEU A 201 -28.65 50.03 -16.24
C LEU A 201 -28.53 51.16 -17.27
N ASN A 202 -27.65 51.01 -18.27
CA ASN A 202 -27.49 51.98 -19.35
C ASN A 202 -28.80 52.16 -20.15
N MET A 203 -29.48 51.07 -20.50
CA MET A 203 -30.76 51.11 -21.23
C MET A 203 -31.89 51.76 -20.42
N ALA A 204 -31.85 51.64 -19.08
CA ALA A 204 -32.77 52.31 -18.17
C ALA A 204 -32.41 53.78 -17.92
N ASN A 205 -31.37 54.32 -18.57
CA ASN A 205 -30.81 55.66 -18.38
C ASN A 205 -30.30 55.92 -16.94
N ILE A 206 -29.68 54.91 -16.32
CA ILE A 206 -29.09 55.02 -14.98
C ILE A 206 -27.57 55.13 -15.10
N ASN A 207 -27.03 56.29 -14.73
CA ASN A 207 -25.58 56.56 -14.83
C ASN A 207 -24.78 56.08 -13.61
N ASP A 208 -25.42 55.71 -12.50
CA ASP A 208 -24.73 55.22 -11.30
C ASP A 208 -24.44 53.72 -11.40
N LEU A 209 -23.28 53.39 -11.98
CA LEU A 209 -22.80 52.02 -12.15
C LEU A 209 -22.17 51.43 -10.88
N LYS A 210 -22.04 52.21 -9.78
CA LYS A 210 -21.45 51.72 -8.52
C LYS A 210 -22.24 50.59 -7.90
N ILE A 211 -23.52 50.45 -8.24
CA ILE A 211 -24.33 49.35 -7.73
C ILE A 211 -23.75 47.97 -8.12
N LEU A 212 -23.02 47.87 -9.23
CA LEU A 212 -22.39 46.62 -9.69
C LEU A 212 -21.34 46.07 -8.70
N GLN A 213 -20.80 46.92 -7.81
CA GLN A 213 -19.89 46.50 -6.73
C GLN A 213 -20.57 45.57 -5.72
N TYR A 214 -21.90 45.62 -5.63
CA TYR A 214 -22.72 44.88 -4.66
C TYR A 214 -23.46 43.70 -5.30
N MET A 215 -23.02 43.25 -6.48
CA MET A 215 -23.72 42.21 -7.25
C MET A 215 -23.05 40.83 -7.14
N ASP A 216 -22.17 40.61 -6.17
CA ASP A 216 -21.55 39.29 -5.96
C ASP A 216 -22.55 38.30 -5.35
N LEU A 217 -23.23 38.65 -4.26
CA LEU A 217 -24.24 37.78 -3.67
C LEU A 217 -25.37 37.42 -4.64
N PRO A 218 -26.01 38.38 -5.34
CA PRO A 218 -27.02 38.06 -6.36
C PRO A 218 -26.56 37.04 -7.40
N TYR A 219 -25.32 37.14 -7.90
CA TYR A 219 -24.80 36.17 -8.86
C TYR A 219 -24.80 34.74 -8.32
N TRP A 220 -24.44 34.56 -7.04
CA TRP A 220 -24.35 33.25 -6.43
C TRP A 220 -25.69 32.69 -5.97
N VAL A 221 -26.64 33.53 -5.55
CA VAL A 221 -27.90 33.04 -4.94
C VAL A 221 -29.08 33.00 -5.91
N ILE A 222 -28.97 33.65 -7.06
CA ILE A 222 -29.99 33.55 -8.11
C ILE A 222 -29.64 32.35 -8.98
N ASP A 223 -30.62 31.53 -9.38
CA ASP A 223 -30.30 30.45 -10.31
C ASP A 223 -29.73 31.06 -11.60
N GLN A 224 -28.76 30.37 -12.22
CA GLN A 224 -28.00 30.87 -13.36
C GLN A 224 -28.83 30.88 -14.67
N GLU A 225 -30.02 31.44 -14.61
CA GLU A 225 -30.99 31.61 -15.69
C GLU A 225 -31.08 33.09 -16.06
N ARG A 226 -30.85 33.41 -17.33
CA ARG A 226 -30.85 34.80 -17.82
C ARG A 226 -32.16 35.51 -17.55
N ARG A 227 -33.30 34.80 -17.62
CA ARG A 227 -34.62 35.34 -17.28
C ARG A 227 -34.70 35.77 -15.82
N LYS A 228 -34.12 35.01 -14.89
CA LYS A 228 -34.11 35.36 -13.47
C LYS A 228 -33.22 36.57 -13.19
N TYR A 229 -32.16 36.77 -13.96
CA TYR A 229 -31.36 38.00 -13.88
C TYR A 229 -32.13 39.23 -14.33
N VAL A 230 -32.92 39.13 -15.40
CA VAL A 230 -33.82 40.20 -15.85
C VAL A 230 -34.91 40.48 -14.81
N LYS A 231 -35.49 39.42 -14.22
CA LYS A 231 -36.49 39.55 -13.16
C LYS A 231 -35.90 40.22 -11.91
N PHE A 232 -34.72 39.79 -11.47
CA PHE A 232 -33.96 40.43 -10.39
C PHE A 232 -33.73 41.92 -10.68
N PHE A 233 -33.30 42.25 -11.89
CA PHE A 233 -33.10 43.64 -12.29
C PHE A 233 -34.40 44.45 -12.20
N ASN A 234 -35.48 43.96 -12.80
CA ASN A 234 -36.76 44.67 -12.87
C ASN A 234 -37.45 44.81 -11.49
N ASP A 235 -37.52 43.73 -10.72
CA ASP A 235 -38.39 43.65 -9.53
C ASP A 235 -37.67 43.99 -8.22
N ILE A 236 -36.33 43.93 -8.21
CA ILE A 236 -35.51 44.15 -7.02
C ILE A 236 -34.58 45.34 -7.21
N VAL A 237 -33.74 45.35 -8.25
CA VAL A 237 -32.75 46.42 -8.44
C VAL A 237 -33.42 47.75 -8.81
N CYS A 238 -34.22 47.77 -9.87
CA CYS A 238 -34.89 48.97 -10.38
C CYS A 238 -35.81 49.64 -9.35
N ASP A 239 -36.52 48.84 -8.55
CA ASP A 239 -37.48 49.33 -7.56
C ASP A 239 -36.79 49.95 -6.33
N ASN A 240 -35.53 49.58 -6.04
CA ASN A 240 -34.86 49.91 -4.78
C ASN A 240 -33.59 50.77 -4.93
N LEU A 241 -33.13 51.03 -6.15
CA LEU A 241 -31.95 51.87 -6.40
C LEU A 241 -32.11 53.30 -5.80
N PRO A 242 -31.05 53.87 -5.19
CA PRO A 242 -29.69 53.32 -5.00
C PRO A 242 -29.48 52.56 -3.66
N ASN A 243 -30.54 52.16 -2.95
CA ASN A 243 -30.44 51.63 -1.58
C ASN A 243 -30.08 50.12 -1.56
N VAL A 244 -28.80 49.82 -1.29
CA VAL A 244 -28.26 48.45 -1.21
C VAL A 244 -28.94 47.61 -0.11
N ASP A 245 -29.24 48.21 1.05
CA ASP A 245 -29.83 47.48 2.17
C ASP A 245 -31.26 47.02 1.83
N ARG A 246 -32.01 47.84 1.08
CA ARG A 246 -33.33 47.44 0.56
C ARG A 246 -33.21 46.35 -0.50
N ILE A 247 -32.25 46.44 -1.41
CA ILE A 247 -31.98 45.38 -2.41
C ILE A 247 -31.65 44.05 -1.70
N PHE A 248 -30.80 44.08 -0.68
CA PHE A 248 -30.48 42.89 0.11
C PHE A 248 -31.72 42.32 0.79
N ASN A 249 -32.55 43.16 1.43
CA ASN A 249 -33.76 42.71 2.10
C ASN A 249 -34.78 42.09 1.14
N GLU A 250 -35.00 42.70 -0.02
CA GLU A 250 -35.86 42.12 -1.05
C GLU A 250 -35.29 40.81 -1.60
N LEU A 251 -33.97 40.71 -1.76
CA LEU A 251 -33.33 39.47 -2.21
C LEU A 251 -33.43 38.35 -1.16
N ALA A 252 -33.19 38.66 0.12
CA ALA A 252 -33.04 37.69 1.21
C ALA A 252 -34.36 37.32 1.89
N ARG A 253 -35.30 38.25 2.01
CA ARG A 253 -36.47 38.15 2.91
C ARG A 253 -37.83 38.27 2.22
N SER A 254 -37.90 38.74 0.98
CA SER A 254 -39.17 38.89 0.28
C SER A 254 -39.46 37.72 -0.66
N ASP A 255 -40.74 37.51 -0.96
CA ASP A 255 -41.17 36.50 -1.94
C ASP A 255 -40.55 36.76 -3.33
N LYS A 256 -40.25 38.02 -3.66
CA LYS A 256 -39.61 38.37 -4.94
C LYS A 256 -38.22 37.74 -5.03
N GLY A 257 -37.42 37.86 -3.96
CA GLY A 257 -36.08 37.31 -3.88
C GLY A 257 -36.05 35.79 -3.73
N ILE A 258 -36.88 35.25 -2.85
CA ILE A 258 -37.00 33.80 -2.60
C ILE A 258 -37.27 33.03 -3.90
N ASN A 259 -38.15 33.54 -4.75
CA ASN A 259 -38.52 32.90 -6.02
C ASN A 259 -37.41 32.94 -7.10
N LEU A 260 -36.31 33.66 -6.87
CA LEU A 260 -35.15 33.68 -7.77
C LEU A 260 -34.22 32.48 -7.53
N ASN A 261 -34.27 31.86 -6.36
CA ASN A 261 -33.54 30.62 -6.05
C ASN A 261 -34.49 29.43 -6.08
N SER A 262 -34.09 28.35 -6.74
CA SER A 262 -34.89 27.13 -6.85
C SER A 262 -35.04 26.35 -5.54
N GLU A 263 -34.16 26.57 -4.55
CA GLU A 263 -34.25 25.98 -3.22
C GLU A 263 -35.22 26.73 -2.29
N GLY A 264 -35.86 27.83 -2.76
CA GLY A 264 -36.84 28.57 -1.97
C GLY A 264 -36.25 29.44 -0.86
N GLU A 265 -34.93 29.64 -0.86
CA GLU A 265 -34.21 30.61 -0.03
C GLU A 265 -32.95 31.08 -0.76
N THR A 266 -32.65 32.38 -0.71
CA THR A 266 -31.40 32.95 -1.24
C THR A 266 -30.34 33.08 -0.15
N VAL A 267 -30.77 33.41 1.08
CA VAL A 267 -29.95 33.58 2.28
C VAL A 267 -30.58 32.78 3.41
N ARG A 268 -29.77 32.05 4.17
CA ARG A 268 -30.21 31.25 5.32
C ARG A 268 -30.59 32.16 6.47
N LEU A 269 -31.89 32.43 6.61
CA LEU A 269 -32.40 33.41 7.57
C LEU A 269 -32.03 33.07 9.02
N ASP A 270 -31.98 31.80 9.39
CA ASP A 270 -31.60 31.39 10.75
C ASP A 270 -30.14 31.76 11.08
N MET A 271 -29.22 31.51 10.14
CA MET A 271 -27.81 31.85 10.31
C MET A 271 -27.59 33.36 10.26
N LEU A 272 -28.27 34.05 9.34
CA LEU A 272 -28.23 35.50 9.25
C LEU A 272 -28.73 36.15 10.55
N THR A 273 -29.87 35.70 11.09
CA THR A 273 -30.46 36.26 12.31
C THR A 273 -29.56 36.05 13.52
N LYS A 274 -28.90 34.89 13.64
CA LYS A 274 -27.89 34.66 14.69
C LYS A 274 -26.73 35.65 14.58
N LEU A 275 -26.21 35.84 13.38
CA LEU A 275 -25.12 36.78 13.12
C LEU A 275 -25.54 38.23 13.44
N GLU A 276 -26.77 38.61 13.07
CA GLU A 276 -27.34 39.93 13.35
C GLU A 276 -27.49 40.21 14.85
N ASN A 277 -27.93 39.20 15.62
CA ASN A 277 -28.10 39.32 17.07
C ASN A 277 -26.76 39.50 17.83
N GLU A 278 -25.64 39.11 17.21
CA GLU A 278 -24.30 39.23 17.80
C GLU A 278 -23.57 40.54 17.45
N MET A 279 -24.18 41.39 16.61
CA MET A 279 -23.60 42.62 16.06
C MET A 279 -24.28 43.88 16.61
N ASP A 280 -23.52 44.97 16.72
CA ASP A 280 -24.10 46.29 17.06
C ASP A 280 -24.75 46.97 15.83
N SER A 281 -25.46 48.08 16.07
CA SER A 281 -26.19 48.80 15.01
C SER A 281 -25.27 49.39 13.92
N GLN A 282 -24.01 49.69 14.23
CA GLN A 282 -23.04 50.17 13.25
C GLN A 282 -22.50 49.01 12.40
N GLU A 283 -22.21 47.86 13.00
CA GLU A 283 -21.77 46.64 12.31
C GLU A 283 -22.88 46.07 11.40
N LEU A 284 -24.13 46.04 11.89
CA LEU A 284 -25.31 45.64 11.11
C LEU A 284 -25.45 46.45 9.82
N SER A 285 -25.22 47.76 9.87
CA SER A 285 -25.30 48.66 8.70
C SER A 285 -24.22 48.40 7.64
N LYS A 286 -23.17 47.65 7.99
CA LYS A 286 -22.09 47.23 7.09
C LYS A 286 -22.32 45.83 6.55
N LEU A 287 -22.90 44.93 7.37
CA LEU A 287 -23.08 43.51 7.08
C LEU A 287 -23.70 43.26 5.71
N TYR A 288 -24.81 43.92 5.38
CA TYR A 288 -25.51 43.68 4.12
C TYR A 288 -24.67 44.09 2.91
N LYS A 289 -23.96 45.21 2.99
CA LYS A 289 -23.04 45.68 1.95
C LYS A 289 -21.85 44.74 1.77
N VAL A 290 -21.30 44.25 2.88
CA VAL A 290 -20.19 43.30 2.93
C VAL A 290 -20.61 41.96 2.30
N LEU A 291 -21.76 41.41 2.67
CA LEU A 291 -22.29 40.18 2.06
C LEU A 291 -22.62 40.38 0.57
N MET A 292 -23.27 41.49 0.20
CA MET A 292 -23.61 41.78 -1.20
C MET A 292 -22.39 41.92 -2.11
N SER A 293 -21.31 42.53 -1.61
CA SER A 293 -20.08 42.73 -2.38
C SER A 293 -19.11 41.55 -2.30
N ARG A 294 -19.00 40.87 -1.14
CA ARG A 294 -18.01 39.86 -0.72
C ARG A 294 -16.55 40.31 -0.83
N ILE A 295 -16.19 40.99 -1.91
CA ILE A 295 -14.92 41.66 -2.19
C ILE A 295 -15.16 43.18 -2.14
N PHE A 296 -14.45 43.88 -1.25
CA PHE A 296 -14.62 45.31 -1.01
C PHE A 296 -13.27 46.01 -0.78
N THR A 297 -13.20 47.31 -1.06
CA THR A 297 -11.96 48.10 -0.96
C THR A 297 -11.92 49.04 0.25
N ASP A 298 -13.06 49.33 0.88
CA ASP A 298 -13.12 50.21 2.04
C ASP A 298 -12.85 49.43 3.32
N GLU A 299 -11.69 49.64 3.93
CA GLU A 299 -11.31 49.02 5.21
C GLU A 299 -12.32 49.30 6.33
N LYS A 300 -13.07 50.43 6.26
CA LYS A 300 -14.11 50.74 7.24
C LYS A 300 -15.30 49.79 7.20
N LEU A 301 -15.46 49.01 6.12
CA LEU A 301 -16.47 47.96 6.00
C LEU A 301 -16.06 46.66 6.70
N VAL A 302 -14.82 46.51 7.18
CA VAL A 302 -14.43 45.34 7.98
C VAL A 302 -15.24 45.33 9.29
N ILE A 303 -15.87 44.18 9.56
CA ILE A 303 -16.71 43.92 10.73
C ILE A 303 -15.89 43.10 11.71
N LYS A 304 -15.83 43.51 12.98
CA LYS A 304 -14.90 42.92 13.96
C LYS A 304 -15.18 41.43 14.17
N LYS A 305 -16.46 41.07 14.22
CA LYS A 305 -16.92 39.67 14.32
C LYS A 305 -16.52 38.80 13.13
N LEU A 306 -16.24 39.40 11.97
CA LEU A 306 -15.88 38.69 10.75
C LEU A 306 -14.38 38.73 10.44
N GLU A 307 -13.54 39.39 11.26
CA GLU A 307 -12.10 39.56 11.00
C GLU A 307 -11.39 38.22 10.72
N GLY A 308 -11.72 37.15 11.46
CA GLY A 308 -11.16 35.81 11.23
C GLY A 308 -11.55 35.18 9.90
N HIS A 309 -12.53 35.74 9.21
CA HIS A 309 -13.03 35.31 7.90
C HIS A 309 -12.70 36.31 6.78
N VAL A 310 -11.97 37.40 7.06
CA VAL A 310 -11.60 38.42 6.09
C VAL A 310 -10.16 38.22 5.63
N ILE A 311 -9.96 38.18 4.32
CA ILE A 311 -8.65 38.00 3.69
C ILE A 311 -8.26 39.29 3.00
N LYS A 312 -7.08 39.81 3.36
CA LYS A 312 -6.49 40.99 2.72
C LYS A 312 -5.78 40.62 1.41
N GLY A 313 -5.92 41.46 0.40
CA GLY A 313 -5.28 41.32 -0.91
C GLY A 313 -5.29 42.64 -1.67
N VAL A 314 -5.18 42.56 -3.00
CA VAL A 314 -5.17 43.72 -3.90
C VAL A 314 -6.06 43.49 -5.12
N LEU A 315 -6.55 44.58 -5.71
CA LEU A 315 -7.25 44.55 -7.00
C LEU A 315 -6.28 44.79 -8.16
N ILE A 316 -6.43 44.01 -9.22
CA ILE A 316 -5.78 44.23 -10.51
C ILE A 316 -6.84 44.43 -11.61
N PRO A 317 -6.56 45.23 -12.65
CA PRO A 317 -7.47 45.37 -13.79
C PRO A 317 -7.72 44.02 -14.48
N TYR A 318 -8.97 43.70 -14.80
CA TYR A 318 -9.34 42.42 -15.41
C TYR A 318 -8.65 42.18 -16.77
N LEU A 319 -8.37 43.24 -17.54
CA LEU A 319 -7.60 43.12 -18.78
C LEU A 319 -6.19 42.54 -18.56
N LYS A 320 -5.53 42.87 -17.45
CA LYS A 320 -4.21 42.29 -17.10
C LYS A 320 -4.30 40.83 -16.68
N TRP A 321 -5.40 40.44 -16.06
CA TRP A 321 -5.69 39.05 -15.79
C TRP A 321 -5.84 38.23 -17.08
N ILE A 322 -6.59 38.75 -18.05
CA ILE A 322 -6.80 38.12 -19.36
C ILE A 322 -5.48 37.88 -20.10
N GLU A 323 -4.55 38.84 -20.06
CA GLU A 323 -3.22 38.73 -20.68
C GLU A 323 -2.41 37.54 -20.12
N MET A 324 -2.44 37.33 -18.81
CA MET A 324 -1.68 36.26 -18.13
C MET A 324 -2.36 34.90 -18.18
N PHE A 325 -3.69 34.87 -18.35
CA PHE A 325 -4.47 33.64 -18.43
C PHE A 325 -5.26 33.53 -19.75
N PRO A 326 -4.62 33.53 -20.93
CA PRO A 326 -5.29 33.70 -22.25
C PRO A 326 -6.30 32.60 -22.61
N LYS A 327 -6.15 31.38 -22.07
CA LYS A 327 -7.07 30.25 -22.30
C LYS A 327 -8.09 30.03 -21.17
N GLY A 328 -7.99 30.81 -20.09
CA GLY A 328 -8.88 30.76 -18.92
C GLY A 328 -8.71 29.50 -18.06
N GLN A 329 -9.01 29.63 -16.77
CA GLN A 329 -9.54 28.52 -15.96
C GLN A 329 -10.99 28.88 -15.70
N GLU A 330 -11.90 28.20 -16.40
CA GLU A 330 -13.34 28.44 -16.25
C GLU A 330 -13.70 28.32 -14.75
N TYR A 331 -14.58 29.20 -14.28
CA TYR A 331 -15.06 29.32 -12.88
C TYR A 331 -14.16 30.10 -11.91
N VAL A 332 -12.83 30.10 -12.03
CA VAL A 332 -11.94 30.81 -11.08
C VAL A 332 -12.21 32.31 -11.07
N GLU A 333 -12.38 32.88 -12.26
CA GLU A 333 -12.63 34.31 -12.44
C GLU A 333 -13.92 34.74 -11.74
N ASP A 334 -14.95 33.88 -11.70
CA ASP A 334 -16.22 34.17 -11.06
C ASP A 334 -16.06 34.41 -9.54
N PHE A 335 -15.11 33.74 -8.89
CA PHE A 335 -14.81 33.92 -7.46
C PHE A 335 -13.94 35.14 -7.14
N LEU A 336 -13.34 35.77 -8.14
CA LEU A 336 -12.34 36.82 -7.91
C LEU A 336 -12.75 38.15 -8.54
N LEU A 337 -13.67 38.12 -9.51
CA LEU A 337 -14.12 39.29 -10.24
C LEU A 337 -14.92 40.23 -9.35
N THR A 338 -14.65 41.52 -9.44
CA THR A 338 -15.44 42.59 -8.82
C THR A 338 -15.49 43.81 -9.75
N TYR A 339 -16.42 44.73 -9.50
CA TYR A 339 -16.48 46.02 -10.20
C TYR A 339 -15.84 47.09 -9.31
N TYR A 340 -15.00 47.96 -9.86
CA TYR A 340 -14.36 49.04 -9.11
C TYR A 340 -13.97 50.19 -10.05
N GLN A 341 -14.23 51.43 -9.64
CA GLN A 341 -13.92 52.64 -10.44
C GLN A 341 -14.31 52.52 -11.92
N ASP A 342 -15.58 52.18 -12.16
CA ASP A 342 -16.19 52.07 -13.48
C ASP A 342 -15.66 50.94 -14.40
N ASP A 343 -14.79 50.03 -13.90
CA ASP A 343 -14.28 48.88 -14.67
C ASP A 343 -14.16 47.58 -13.84
N PHE A 344 -13.96 46.45 -14.54
CA PHE A 344 -13.82 45.14 -13.93
C PHE A 344 -12.41 44.89 -13.41
N HIS A 345 -12.32 44.33 -12.21
CA HIS A 345 -11.09 44.02 -11.51
C HIS A 345 -11.12 42.60 -10.96
N VAL A 346 -9.93 42.02 -10.73
CA VAL A 346 -9.76 40.72 -10.11
C VAL A 346 -9.06 40.91 -8.77
N PHE A 347 -9.63 40.30 -7.74
CA PHE A 347 -9.00 40.21 -6.43
C PHE A 347 -7.91 39.13 -6.42
N ILE A 348 -6.73 39.46 -5.90
CA ILE A 348 -5.63 38.52 -5.71
C ILE A 348 -5.05 38.67 -4.29
N SER A 349 -4.63 37.56 -3.70
CA SER A 349 -4.02 37.50 -2.37
C SER A 349 -3.07 36.31 -2.27
N ASP A 350 -2.12 36.35 -1.34
CA ASP A 350 -1.28 35.20 -1.00
C ASP A 350 -2.09 34.02 -0.44
N ASN A 351 -3.27 34.30 0.12
CA ASN A 351 -4.21 33.30 0.65
C ASN A 351 -5.41 33.10 -0.29
N ILE A 352 -5.21 33.09 -1.61
CA ILE A 352 -6.32 33.02 -2.58
C ILE A 352 -7.18 31.76 -2.42
N GLU A 353 -6.61 30.67 -1.91
CA GLU A 353 -7.30 29.41 -1.63
C GLU A 353 -8.48 29.52 -0.66
N THR A 354 -8.50 30.52 0.22
CA THR A 354 -9.60 30.70 1.18
C THR A 354 -10.78 31.48 0.59
N ILE A 355 -10.61 32.05 -0.60
CA ILE A 355 -11.60 32.84 -1.34
C ILE A 355 -12.20 32.03 -2.50
N LEU A 356 -11.46 31.05 -2.97
CA LEU A 356 -11.86 30.14 -4.03
C LEU A 356 -12.64 28.94 -3.45
N HIS A 357 -13.51 28.36 -4.28
CA HIS A 357 -14.13 27.08 -3.96
C HIS A 357 -13.08 25.95 -4.00
N GLU A 358 -13.18 25.00 -3.07
CA GLU A 358 -12.14 24.00 -2.76
C GLU A 358 -11.78 23.05 -3.93
N SER A 359 -12.60 22.98 -4.98
CA SER A 359 -12.36 22.15 -6.17
C SER A 359 -11.49 22.79 -7.25
N ILE A 360 -11.03 24.03 -7.06
CA ILE A 360 -10.19 24.74 -8.03
C ILE A 360 -8.71 24.35 -7.85
N ASP A 361 -8.06 23.88 -8.92
CA ASP A 361 -6.61 23.67 -8.94
C ASP A 361 -5.86 25.01 -8.90
N ILE A 362 -5.40 25.37 -7.70
CA ILE A 362 -4.69 26.61 -7.38
C ILE A 362 -3.19 26.57 -7.71
N SER A 363 -2.62 25.42 -8.08
CA SER A 363 -1.17 25.26 -8.22
C SER A 363 -0.57 26.23 -9.26
N LYS A 364 -1.20 26.33 -10.43
CA LYS A 364 -0.83 27.27 -11.51
C LYS A 364 -1.18 28.72 -11.20
N ILE A 365 -2.22 28.96 -10.40
CA ILE A 365 -2.66 30.31 -10.02
C ILE A 365 -1.64 30.93 -9.07
N LYS A 366 -1.17 30.20 -8.06
CA LYS A 366 -0.22 30.69 -7.04
C LYS A 366 1.09 31.21 -7.63
N GLU A 367 1.60 30.55 -8.66
CA GLU A 367 2.83 31.01 -9.33
C GLU A 367 2.63 32.37 -10.03
N ASN A 368 1.48 32.57 -10.68
CA ASN A 368 1.17 33.79 -11.41
C ASN A 368 0.67 34.92 -10.50
N VAL A 369 0.00 34.62 -9.39
CA VAL A 369 -0.44 35.61 -8.39
C VAL A 369 0.74 36.41 -7.83
N LYS A 370 1.89 35.75 -7.57
CA LYS A 370 3.12 36.44 -7.15
C LYS A 370 3.66 37.42 -8.17
N LYS A 371 3.44 37.18 -9.47
CA LYS A 371 3.85 38.10 -10.55
C LYS A 371 2.83 39.22 -10.73
N LEU A 372 1.54 38.90 -10.57
CA LEU A 372 0.42 39.82 -10.72
C LEU A 372 0.30 40.82 -9.56
N SER A 373 0.71 40.43 -8.35
CA SER A 373 0.68 41.31 -7.16
C SER A 373 1.51 42.59 -7.35
N LEU A 374 2.57 42.55 -8.18
CA LEU A 374 3.37 43.72 -8.56
C LEU A 374 2.58 44.79 -9.32
N PHE A 375 1.45 44.41 -9.94
CA PHE A 375 0.57 45.33 -10.68
C PHE A 375 -0.63 45.79 -9.85
N GLY A 376 -0.83 45.24 -8.65
CA GLY A 376 -1.90 45.65 -7.74
C GLY A 376 -1.58 47.01 -7.11
N LYS A 377 -2.50 47.97 -7.26
CA LYS A 377 -2.33 49.34 -6.72
C LYS A 377 -3.30 49.70 -5.60
N THR A 378 -4.30 48.84 -5.36
CA THR A 378 -5.41 49.13 -4.45
C THR A 378 -5.60 47.97 -3.49
N ASP A 379 -5.47 48.24 -2.20
CA ASP A 379 -5.80 47.30 -1.13
C ASP A 379 -7.28 46.93 -1.19
N ALA A 380 -7.55 45.65 -1.01
CA ALA A 380 -8.90 45.11 -0.95
C ALA A 380 -9.00 43.98 0.06
N TYR A 381 -10.23 43.65 0.38
CA TYR A 381 -10.60 42.66 1.37
C TYR A 381 -11.65 41.74 0.76
N ALA A 382 -11.57 40.45 1.06
CA ALA A 382 -12.54 39.46 0.62
C ALA A 382 -12.99 38.61 1.80
N ILE A 383 -14.28 38.32 1.87
CA ILE A 383 -14.80 37.33 2.81
C ILE A 383 -14.44 35.93 2.31
N SER A 384 -13.99 35.07 3.23
CA SER A 384 -13.70 33.66 2.94
C SER A 384 -14.92 32.95 2.35
N TRP A 385 -14.67 32.08 1.38
CA TRP A 385 -15.74 31.39 0.66
C TRP A 385 -16.58 30.50 1.59
N SER A 386 -15.92 29.80 2.51
CA SER A 386 -16.57 28.90 3.48
C SER A 386 -17.55 29.63 4.40
N PHE A 387 -17.17 30.82 4.89
CA PHE A 387 -18.09 31.66 5.65
C PHE A 387 -19.25 32.14 4.77
N PHE A 388 -18.97 32.59 3.55
CA PHE A 388 -20.00 33.08 2.64
C PHE A 388 -21.06 32.00 2.34
N GLU A 389 -20.65 30.76 2.05
CA GLU A 389 -21.55 29.61 1.85
C GLU A 389 -22.30 29.15 3.11
N SER A 390 -21.81 29.51 4.30
CA SER A 390 -22.52 29.22 5.55
C SER A 390 -23.80 30.05 5.69
N ILE A 391 -23.82 31.24 5.08
CA ILE A 391 -24.91 32.23 5.17
C ILE A 391 -25.74 32.23 3.88
N ALA A 392 -25.10 32.16 2.72
CA ALA A 392 -25.75 32.24 1.42
C ALA A 392 -26.06 30.86 0.84
N ASN A 393 -27.17 30.75 0.11
CA ASN A 393 -27.53 29.54 -0.59
C ASN A 393 -26.99 29.55 -2.03
N THR A 394 -25.74 29.15 -2.21
CA THR A 394 -24.97 29.39 -3.45
C THR A 394 -25.18 28.34 -4.54
N ASN A 395 -25.29 28.80 -5.79
CA ASN A 395 -25.59 28.03 -7.00
C ASN A 395 -24.34 27.70 -7.84
N ILE A 396 -23.27 27.19 -7.23
CA ILE A 396 -21.98 26.93 -7.93
C ILE A 396 -22.06 25.74 -8.91
N GLY A 397 -22.76 25.83 -10.04
CA GLY A 397 -22.73 24.78 -11.07
C GLY A 397 -23.46 23.49 -10.67
N GLY A 398 -24.80 23.54 -10.74
CA GLY A 398 -25.69 22.38 -10.82
C GLY A 398 -25.66 21.38 -9.65
N LEU A 399 -26.63 20.49 -9.63
CA LEU A 399 -26.67 19.33 -8.73
C LEU A 399 -25.86 18.18 -9.35
N ILE A 400 -25.23 17.33 -8.54
CA ILE A 400 -24.59 16.09 -9.04
C ILE A 400 -25.62 15.04 -9.50
N VAL A 401 -26.89 15.34 -9.31
CA VAL A 401 -28.04 14.50 -9.65
C VAL A 401 -29.01 15.31 -10.51
N GLU A 402 -29.41 14.76 -11.66
CA GLU A 402 -30.43 15.29 -12.55
C GLU A 402 -31.76 14.56 -12.29
N PHE A 403 -32.78 15.30 -11.86
CA PHE A 403 -34.09 14.74 -11.50
C PHE A 403 -35.03 14.65 -12.71
N LYS A 404 -35.83 13.57 -12.79
CA LYS A 404 -36.76 13.34 -13.90
C LYS A 404 -37.93 14.35 -13.96
N SER A 405 -38.31 14.95 -12.84
CA SER A 405 -39.38 15.97 -12.77
C SER A 405 -39.14 16.95 -11.63
N ARG A 406 -39.86 18.09 -11.67
CA ARG A 406 -39.84 19.11 -10.62
C ARG A 406 -40.32 18.57 -9.27
N GLU A 407 -41.38 17.76 -9.27
CA GLU A 407 -41.92 17.15 -8.05
C GLU A 407 -40.91 16.24 -7.35
N ILE A 408 -40.10 15.51 -8.13
CA ILE A 408 -39.03 14.65 -7.61
C ILE A 408 -37.91 15.48 -7.01
N ARG A 409 -37.57 16.59 -7.68
CA ARG A 409 -36.60 17.55 -7.17
C ARG A 409 -37.04 18.17 -5.85
N ASP A 410 -38.31 18.54 -5.71
CA ASP A 410 -38.85 19.12 -4.47
C ASP A 410 -38.82 18.10 -3.32
N LYS A 411 -39.14 16.83 -3.61
CA LYS A 411 -38.98 15.72 -2.64
C LYS A 411 -37.51 15.51 -2.25
N ALA A 412 -36.60 15.61 -3.21
CA ALA A 412 -35.17 15.49 -2.95
C ALA A 412 -34.67 16.64 -2.07
N LEU A 413 -35.13 17.86 -2.31
CA LEU A 413 -34.81 19.02 -1.48
C LEU A 413 -35.33 18.84 -0.05
N GLN A 414 -36.57 18.38 0.11
CA GLN A 414 -37.15 18.06 1.42
C GLN A 414 -36.33 16.98 2.14
N PHE A 415 -35.94 15.92 1.44
CA PHE A 415 -35.06 14.87 1.97
C PHE A 415 -33.72 15.46 2.45
N VAL A 416 -33.05 16.25 1.60
CA VAL A 416 -31.77 16.89 1.95
C VAL A 416 -31.90 17.77 3.19
N ASN A 417 -32.92 18.64 3.24
CA ASN A 417 -33.11 19.53 4.37
C ASN A 417 -33.44 18.77 5.67
N THR A 418 -34.15 17.65 5.57
CA THR A 418 -34.47 16.79 6.72
C THR A 418 -33.21 16.11 7.29
N TYR A 419 -32.30 15.66 6.41
CA TYR A 419 -31.17 14.82 6.78
C TYR A 419 -29.81 15.53 6.77
N ILE A 420 -29.76 16.84 6.58
CA ILE A 420 -28.50 17.59 6.47
C ILE A 420 -27.61 17.52 7.71
N THR A 421 -28.21 17.31 8.88
CA THR A 421 -27.53 17.12 10.18
C THR A 421 -27.48 15.66 10.61
N ASP A 422 -28.01 14.73 9.83
CA ASP A 422 -28.06 13.31 10.15
C ASP A 422 -26.71 12.65 9.82
N ARG A 423 -25.99 12.24 10.87
CA ARG A 423 -24.66 11.62 10.75
C ARG A 423 -24.71 10.26 10.08
N GLU A 424 -25.76 9.48 10.30
CA GLU A 424 -25.88 8.17 9.67
C GLU A 424 -26.07 8.34 8.16
N LYS A 425 -26.93 9.29 7.74
CA LYS A 425 -27.12 9.61 6.33
C LYS A 425 -25.88 10.20 5.67
N GLU A 426 -25.06 10.94 6.41
CA GLU A 426 -23.76 11.41 5.92
C GLU A 426 -22.81 10.23 5.60
N LEU A 427 -22.75 9.22 6.49
CA LEU A 427 -21.97 8.00 6.25
C LEU A 427 -22.51 7.18 5.06
N GLU A 428 -23.83 6.99 4.96
CA GLU A 428 -24.48 6.31 3.82
C GLU A 428 -24.17 6.99 2.49
N SER A 429 -24.12 8.32 2.50
CA SER A 429 -23.88 9.08 1.28
C SER A 429 -22.43 8.93 0.80
N LEU A 430 -21.45 8.88 1.71
CA LEU A 430 -20.05 8.63 1.36
C LEU A 430 -19.80 7.19 0.91
N GLU A 431 -20.44 6.23 1.57
CA GLU A 431 -20.46 4.83 1.13
C GLU A 431 -20.95 4.75 -0.33
N TYR A 432 -22.05 5.43 -0.64
CA TYR A 432 -22.56 5.44 -2.01
C TYR A 432 -21.66 6.22 -2.98
N LEU A 433 -21.02 7.31 -2.56
CA LEU A 433 -20.03 7.99 -3.39
C LEU A 433 -18.92 7.03 -3.80
N MET A 434 -18.42 6.18 -2.89
CA MET A 434 -17.40 5.18 -3.23
C MET A 434 -17.88 4.20 -4.30
N GLU A 435 -19.11 3.69 -4.20
CA GLU A 435 -19.71 2.83 -5.23
C GLU A 435 -19.78 3.54 -6.59
N VAL A 436 -20.19 4.81 -6.61
CA VAL A 436 -20.27 5.64 -7.82
C VAL A 436 -18.89 5.89 -8.44
N LEU A 437 -17.83 5.97 -7.63
CA LEU A 437 -16.43 6.05 -8.08
C LEU A 437 -15.88 4.71 -8.61
N GLY A 438 -16.71 3.67 -8.68
CA GLY A 438 -16.33 2.35 -9.17
C GLY A 438 -15.67 1.45 -8.12
N ILE A 439 -15.72 1.83 -6.84
CA ILE A 439 -15.19 1.00 -5.74
C ILE A 439 -16.26 -0.04 -5.38
N LYS A 440 -15.91 -1.32 -5.51
CA LYS A 440 -16.84 -2.41 -5.22
C LYS A 440 -16.93 -2.67 -3.71
N VAL A 441 -18.08 -2.35 -3.12
CA VAL A 441 -18.42 -2.67 -1.72
C VAL A 441 -19.04 -4.08 -1.66
N ASP A 442 -18.42 -4.99 -0.91
CA ASP A 442 -18.86 -6.38 -0.72
C ASP A 442 -19.89 -6.50 0.40
N SER A 443 -19.63 -5.86 1.55
CA SER A 443 -20.53 -5.84 2.69
C SER A 443 -20.28 -4.64 3.60
N VAL A 444 -21.31 -4.22 4.31
CA VAL A 444 -21.26 -3.12 5.28
C VAL A 444 -21.73 -3.65 6.63
N ASN A 445 -20.90 -3.50 7.67
CA ASN A 445 -21.30 -3.79 9.04
C ASN A 445 -21.47 -2.47 9.81
N ARG A 446 -22.64 -2.27 10.41
CA ARG A 446 -22.97 -1.09 11.21
C ARG A 446 -22.74 -1.43 12.67
N SER A 447 -21.72 -0.83 13.27
CA SER A 447 -21.47 -0.95 14.71
C SER A 447 -22.32 0.07 15.48
N LYS A 448 -22.33 1.33 15.03
CA LYS A 448 -23.07 2.45 15.61
C LYS A 448 -23.49 3.45 14.52
N ASP A 449 -24.38 4.38 14.85
CA ASP A 449 -24.88 5.41 13.91
C ASP A 449 -23.78 6.30 13.32
N TYR A 450 -22.61 6.36 13.97
CA TYR A 450 -21.44 7.13 13.55
C TYR A 450 -20.22 6.26 13.16
N ILE A 451 -20.35 4.93 13.06
CA ILE A 451 -19.26 4.00 12.68
C ILE A 451 -19.76 2.93 11.72
N ARG A 452 -19.11 2.82 10.55
CA ARG A 452 -19.34 1.75 9.56
C ARG A 452 -18.05 1.06 9.18
N PHE A 453 -18.10 -0.27 9.14
CA PHE A 453 -17.04 -1.12 8.59
C PHE A 453 -17.42 -1.51 7.16
N LEU A 454 -16.62 -1.06 6.20
CA LEU A 454 -16.81 -1.29 4.77
C LEU A 454 -15.82 -2.35 4.30
N LYS A 455 -16.32 -3.50 3.81
CA LYS A 455 -15.49 -4.46 3.07
C LYS A 455 -15.50 -4.11 1.60
N LEU A 456 -14.33 -3.81 1.06
CA LEU A 456 -14.14 -3.41 -0.33
C LEU A 456 -13.35 -4.50 -1.08
N ILE A 457 -13.59 -4.63 -2.38
CA ILE A 457 -12.79 -5.49 -3.27
C ILE A 457 -11.89 -4.60 -4.12
N MET A 458 -10.58 -4.77 -3.97
CA MET A 458 -9.55 -4.03 -4.70
C MET A 458 -8.51 -5.01 -5.24
N ASP A 459 -8.29 -5.03 -6.57
CA ASP A 459 -7.35 -5.96 -7.23
C ASP A 459 -7.52 -7.43 -6.80
N ASN A 460 -8.77 -7.90 -6.71
CA ASN A 460 -9.19 -9.22 -6.19
C ASN A 460 -8.86 -9.50 -4.71
N LYS A 461 -8.30 -8.55 -3.96
CA LYS A 461 -8.13 -8.62 -2.50
C LYS A 461 -9.32 -7.99 -1.78
N LYS A 462 -9.74 -8.60 -0.67
CA LYS A 462 -10.72 -8.00 0.24
C LYS A 462 -10.01 -7.12 1.26
N ILE A 463 -10.39 -5.86 1.36
CA ILE A 463 -9.88 -4.90 2.34
C ILE A 463 -11.02 -4.38 3.20
N THR A 464 -10.73 -4.05 4.45
CA THR A 464 -11.71 -3.49 5.39
C THR A 464 -11.32 -2.06 5.74
N ILE A 465 -12.22 -1.11 5.54
CA ILE A 465 -12.05 0.31 5.90
C ILE A 465 -13.11 0.72 6.89
N ILE A 466 -12.74 1.53 7.88
CA ILE A 466 -13.69 2.15 8.80
C ILE A 466 -14.04 3.54 8.30
N LEU A 467 -15.32 3.86 8.23
CA LEU A 467 -15.85 5.20 8.02
C LEU A 467 -16.49 5.67 9.33
N ALA A 468 -16.01 6.79 9.90
CA ALA A 468 -16.47 7.27 11.21
C ALA A 468 -16.72 8.79 11.24
N ASN A 469 -17.72 9.22 12.01
CA ASN A 469 -18.11 10.63 12.22
C ASN A 469 -18.36 10.95 13.71
N PRO A 470 -17.32 10.85 14.57
CA PRO A 470 -17.47 11.08 16.00
C PRO A 470 -17.64 12.58 16.31
N ALA A 471 -18.58 12.89 17.20
CA ALA A 471 -18.94 14.25 17.61
C ALA A 471 -18.37 14.66 18.99
N ASN A 472 -17.79 13.72 19.75
CA ASN A 472 -17.16 14.01 21.05
C ASN A 472 -16.03 13.01 21.38
N GLU A 473 -15.27 13.29 22.46
CA GLU A 473 -14.16 12.44 22.90
C GLU A 473 -14.58 11.02 23.32
N ASP A 474 -15.78 10.85 23.90
CA ASP A 474 -16.28 9.54 24.30
C ASP A 474 -16.61 8.65 23.09
N GLU A 475 -17.11 9.24 22.00
CA GLU A 475 -17.29 8.56 20.73
C GLU A 475 -15.95 8.17 20.09
N ILE A 476 -14.89 8.97 20.26
CA ILE A 476 -13.52 8.59 19.84
C ILE A 476 -13.01 7.40 20.65
N LYS A 477 -13.18 7.40 21.98
CA LYS A 477 -12.80 6.25 22.83
C LYS A 477 -13.55 4.98 22.44
N ASN A 478 -14.84 5.12 22.11
CA ASN A 478 -15.63 4.01 21.59
C ASN A 478 -15.11 3.50 20.25
N LEU A 479 -14.76 4.38 19.31
CA LEU A 479 -14.14 4.00 18.04
C LEU A 479 -12.83 3.23 18.26
N ILE A 480 -11.98 3.69 19.16
CA ILE A 480 -10.73 3.00 19.56
C ILE A 480 -11.04 1.60 20.09
N LYS A 481 -12.08 1.48 20.94
CA LYS A 481 -12.52 0.20 21.49
C LYS A 481 -12.97 -0.76 20.38
N GLU A 482 -13.81 -0.31 19.44
CA GLU A 482 -14.27 -1.10 18.30
C GLU A 482 -13.12 -1.57 17.40
N ILE A 483 -12.12 -0.70 17.18
CA ILE A 483 -10.90 -1.05 16.43
C ILE A 483 -10.12 -2.16 17.13
N ASN A 484 -9.92 -2.04 18.45
CA ASN A 484 -9.14 -3.00 19.24
C ASN A 484 -9.86 -4.35 19.44
N GLU A 485 -11.19 -4.33 19.49
CA GLU A 485 -12.01 -5.53 19.70
C GLU A 485 -12.30 -6.29 18.39
N SER A 486 -12.11 -5.65 17.23
CA SER A 486 -12.36 -6.25 15.91
C SER A 486 -11.59 -7.56 15.69
N ASP A 487 -12.25 -8.54 15.08
CA ASP A 487 -11.63 -9.81 14.66
C ASP A 487 -11.14 -9.78 13.21
N GLU A 488 -11.42 -8.69 12.49
CA GLU A 488 -11.01 -8.52 11.10
C GLU A 488 -9.81 -7.57 10.99
N LEU A 489 -8.97 -7.78 9.97
CA LEU A 489 -7.88 -6.84 9.68
C LEU A 489 -8.45 -5.54 9.11
N ILE A 490 -8.22 -4.45 9.83
CA ILE A 490 -8.59 -3.10 9.42
C ILE A 490 -7.42 -2.52 8.63
N HIS A 491 -7.72 -2.12 7.39
CA HIS A 491 -6.71 -1.66 6.44
C HIS A 491 -6.65 -0.14 6.35
N GLY A 492 -7.69 0.59 6.77
CA GLY A 492 -7.67 2.05 6.78
C GLY A 492 -8.86 2.65 7.54
N LEU A 493 -8.75 3.94 7.85
CA LEU A 493 -9.79 4.70 8.53
C LEU A 493 -10.01 6.04 7.83
N ILE A 494 -11.28 6.35 7.54
CA ILE A 494 -11.76 7.63 7.04
C ILE A 494 -12.54 8.29 8.16
N LEU A 495 -12.07 9.46 8.59
CA LEU A 495 -12.65 10.22 9.67
C LEU A 495 -13.28 11.49 9.12
N ILE A 496 -14.57 11.69 9.39
CA ILE A 496 -15.30 12.90 9.02
C ILE A 496 -15.13 13.93 10.14
N GLU A 497 -14.42 15.01 9.81
CA GLU A 497 -14.23 16.25 10.57
C GLU A 497 -14.49 16.20 12.10
N PRO A 498 -13.59 15.61 12.90
CA PRO A 498 -13.67 15.76 14.35
C PRO A 498 -13.09 17.13 14.72
N GLN A 499 -13.92 18.07 15.17
CA GLN A 499 -13.43 19.29 15.84
C GLN A 499 -12.91 18.99 17.27
N ILE A 500 -12.19 17.89 17.45
CA ILE A 500 -11.87 17.26 18.74
C ILE A 500 -10.43 16.75 18.72
N ARG A 501 -9.78 16.67 19.90
CA ARG A 501 -8.45 16.08 20.05
C ARG A 501 -8.46 14.58 19.71
N LYS A 502 -7.55 14.17 18.83
CA LYS A 502 -7.44 12.81 18.26
C LYS A 502 -6.09 12.14 18.50
N GLU A 503 -5.32 12.65 19.45
CA GLU A 503 -3.96 12.17 19.74
C GLU A 503 -3.95 10.69 20.13
N GLU A 504 -4.91 10.28 20.96
CA GLU A 504 -5.08 8.89 21.38
C GLU A 504 -5.43 7.97 20.21
N LEU A 505 -6.38 8.38 19.35
CA LEU A 505 -6.73 7.64 18.14
C LEU A 505 -5.52 7.50 17.20
N SER A 506 -4.77 8.59 16.98
CA SER A 506 -3.61 8.59 16.10
C SER A 506 -2.51 7.63 16.59
N LYS A 507 -2.26 7.61 17.91
CA LYS A 507 -1.31 6.66 18.53
C LYS A 507 -1.76 5.21 18.37
N THR A 508 -3.04 4.93 18.59
CA THR A 508 -3.62 3.58 18.41
C THR A 508 -3.48 3.13 16.96
N LEU A 509 -3.88 3.98 16.00
CA LEU A 509 -3.80 3.66 14.58
C LEU A 509 -2.36 3.43 14.12
N ASP A 510 -1.40 4.23 14.58
CA ASP A 510 0.03 4.03 14.27
C ASP A 510 0.56 2.71 14.82
N GLY A 511 0.19 2.37 16.07
CA GLY A 511 0.54 1.10 16.71
C GLY A 511 -0.05 -0.14 16.03
N LEU A 512 -1.16 0.02 15.30
CA LEU A 512 -1.83 -1.01 14.50
C LEU A 512 -1.51 -0.92 13.00
N SER A 513 -0.70 0.05 12.56
CA SER A 513 -0.39 0.33 11.15
C SER A 513 -1.62 0.60 10.26
N ILE A 514 -2.62 1.31 10.81
CA ILE A 514 -3.84 1.69 10.08
C ILE A 514 -3.69 3.13 9.55
N PRO A 515 -3.63 3.35 8.22
CA PRO A 515 -3.60 4.69 7.66
C PRO A 515 -4.92 5.45 7.91
N LEU A 516 -4.79 6.72 8.28
CA LEU A 516 -5.88 7.65 8.53
C LEU A 516 -5.98 8.70 7.42
N ILE A 517 -7.20 9.02 6.97
CA ILE A 517 -7.49 10.23 6.21
C ILE A 517 -8.67 10.97 6.83
N GLU A 518 -8.65 12.30 6.70
CA GLU A 518 -9.70 13.17 7.23
C GLU A 518 -10.42 13.87 6.10
N LEU A 519 -11.75 13.82 6.16
CA LEU A 519 -12.62 14.49 5.21
C LEU A 519 -13.25 15.71 5.86
N LYS A 520 -13.06 16.88 5.22
CA LYS A 520 -13.74 18.12 5.58
C LYS A 520 -15.10 18.18 4.89
N MET A 521 -16.17 18.24 5.67
CA MET A 521 -17.54 18.09 5.15
C MET A 521 -18.32 19.39 5.33
N THR A 522 -18.16 20.30 4.37
CA THR A 522 -18.95 21.54 4.34
C THR A 522 -20.42 21.25 4.02
N THR A 523 -21.33 22.12 4.44
CA THR A 523 -22.78 21.96 4.16
C THR A 523 -23.07 21.71 2.68
N PRO A 524 -22.43 22.38 1.70
CA PRO A 524 -22.63 22.09 0.29
C PRO A 524 -22.25 20.66 -0.10
N LYS A 525 -21.11 20.13 0.38
CA LYS A 525 -20.70 18.73 0.13
C LYS A 525 -21.72 17.76 0.70
N LYS A 526 -22.18 18.00 1.94
CA LYS A 526 -23.23 17.19 2.58
C LYS A 526 -24.52 17.19 1.76
N ARG A 527 -24.97 18.36 1.27
CA ARG A 527 -26.16 18.44 0.39
C ARG A 527 -25.99 17.63 -0.88
N GLN A 528 -24.86 17.78 -1.59
CA GLN A 528 -24.60 17.01 -2.82
C GLN A 528 -24.59 15.50 -2.56
N LEU A 529 -23.91 15.07 -1.50
CA LEU A 529 -23.89 13.69 -1.03
C LEU A 529 -25.28 13.16 -0.70
N LEU A 530 -26.13 13.94 -0.03
CA LEU A 530 -27.51 13.55 0.28
C LEU A 530 -28.40 13.52 -0.97
N TYR A 531 -28.20 14.40 -1.95
CA TYR A 531 -28.86 14.29 -3.26
C TYR A 531 -28.45 13.00 -3.98
N LEU A 532 -27.18 12.63 -3.91
CA LEU A 532 -26.67 11.36 -4.44
C LEU A 532 -27.34 10.17 -3.73
N LEU A 533 -27.43 10.20 -2.40
CA LEU A 533 -28.10 9.17 -1.61
C LEU A 533 -29.59 9.08 -1.94
N PHE A 534 -30.29 10.22 -2.09
CA PHE A 534 -31.68 10.25 -2.56
C PHE A 534 -31.81 9.54 -3.92
N SER A 535 -30.88 9.81 -4.85
CA SER A 535 -30.85 9.12 -6.15
C SER A 535 -30.72 7.61 -6.00
N LYS A 536 -29.91 7.12 -5.04
CA LYS A 536 -29.77 5.67 -4.75
C LYS A 536 -31.09 5.07 -4.29
N ILE A 537 -31.75 5.73 -3.33
CA ILE A 537 -32.92 5.19 -2.62
C ILE A 537 -34.14 5.17 -3.55
N TYR A 538 -34.36 6.23 -4.31
CA TYR A 538 -35.61 6.40 -5.07
C TYR A 538 -35.48 6.09 -6.57
N GLY A 539 -34.27 6.08 -7.15
CA GLY A 539 -34.03 5.65 -8.55
C GLY A 539 -34.66 6.54 -9.63
N GLN A 540 -35.07 7.77 -9.28
CA GLN A 540 -35.77 8.69 -10.19
C GLN A 540 -34.88 9.82 -10.72
N SER A 541 -33.58 9.57 -10.81
CA SER A 541 -32.60 10.56 -11.21
C SER A 541 -31.37 9.96 -11.86
N ARG A 542 -30.64 10.79 -12.62
CA ARG A 542 -29.40 10.45 -13.31
C ARG A 542 -28.21 11.12 -12.63
N ILE A 543 -27.15 10.37 -12.39
CA ILE A 543 -25.92 10.91 -11.80
C ILE A 543 -25.09 11.61 -12.87
N ARG A 544 -24.63 12.82 -12.57
CA ARG A 544 -23.76 13.64 -13.42
C ARG A 544 -22.31 13.50 -12.98
N LEU A 545 -21.57 12.60 -13.64
CA LEU A 545 -20.17 12.30 -13.31
C LEU A 545 -19.24 13.52 -13.48
N ASP A 546 -19.51 14.37 -14.48
CA ASP A 546 -18.86 15.66 -14.70
C ASP A 546 -18.99 16.59 -13.48
N SER A 547 -20.20 16.64 -12.90
CA SER A 547 -20.47 17.44 -11.70
C SER A 547 -19.85 16.87 -10.44
N ILE A 548 -19.63 15.54 -10.35
CA ILE A 548 -18.95 14.93 -9.19
C ILE A 548 -17.52 15.45 -9.08
N GLU A 549 -16.79 15.56 -10.19
CA GLU A 549 -15.43 16.12 -10.17
C GLU A 549 -15.42 17.57 -9.67
N LEU A 550 -16.39 18.38 -10.10
CA LEU A 550 -16.51 19.78 -9.71
C LEU A 550 -16.95 19.98 -8.26
N ARG A 551 -17.80 19.10 -7.71
CA ARG A 551 -18.45 19.27 -6.41
C ARG A 551 -17.85 18.43 -5.27
N LEU A 552 -17.32 17.25 -5.58
CA LEU A 552 -16.81 16.26 -4.63
C LEU A 552 -15.41 15.74 -5.03
N GLY A 553 -14.72 16.41 -5.96
CA GLY A 553 -13.42 15.99 -6.47
C GLY A 553 -12.33 15.89 -5.39
N ASP A 554 -12.37 16.75 -4.38
CA ASP A 554 -11.47 16.71 -3.23
C ASP A 554 -11.72 15.49 -2.33
N LEU A 555 -12.99 15.14 -2.08
CA LEU A 555 -13.36 13.92 -1.36
C LEU A 555 -12.93 12.68 -2.14
N LYS A 556 -13.18 12.66 -3.45
CA LYS A 556 -12.72 11.60 -4.37
C LYS A 556 -11.21 11.43 -4.29
N ASN A 557 -10.44 12.51 -4.36
CA ASN A 557 -8.97 12.48 -4.31
C ASN A 557 -8.47 11.99 -2.95
N SER A 558 -9.13 12.38 -1.86
CA SER A 558 -8.79 11.94 -0.51
C SER A 558 -9.05 10.44 -0.32
N ILE A 559 -10.22 9.94 -0.73
CA ILE A 559 -10.54 8.50 -0.69
C ILE A 559 -9.54 7.71 -1.56
N SER A 560 -9.24 8.21 -2.76
CA SER A 560 -8.27 7.56 -3.66
C SER A 560 -6.87 7.49 -3.05
N SER A 561 -6.42 8.56 -2.39
CA SER A 561 -5.12 8.60 -1.68
C SER A 561 -5.04 7.55 -0.56
N LEU A 562 -6.11 7.37 0.23
CA LEU A 562 -6.17 6.32 1.23
C LEU A 562 -6.08 4.93 0.58
N LEU A 563 -6.87 4.68 -0.46
CA LEU A 563 -6.87 3.38 -1.16
C LEU A 563 -5.50 3.06 -1.78
N LEU A 564 -4.81 4.05 -2.33
CA LEU A 564 -3.44 3.90 -2.82
C LEU A 564 -2.46 3.50 -1.71
N LYS A 565 -2.51 4.18 -0.55
CA LYS A 565 -1.68 3.79 0.62
C LYS A 565 -1.97 2.37 1.09
N ILE A 566 -3.24 1.96 1.12
CA ILE A 566 -3.64 0.59 1.46
C ILE A 566 -3.07 -0.40 0.45
N ARG A 567 -3.19 -0.08 -0.84
CA ARG A 567 -2.66 -0.93 -1.92
C ARG A 567 -1.15 -1.12 -1.78
N ASP A 568 -0.42 -0.04 -1.54
CA ASP A 568 1.03 -0.07 -1.41
C ASP A 568 1.47 -0.85 -0.15
N ASN A 569 0.72 -0.76 0.96
CA ASN A 569 0.95 -1.60 2.14
C ASN A 569 0.70 -3.10 1.85
N LEU A 570 -0.30 -3.43 1.03
CA LEU A 570 -0.64 -4.83 0.73
C LEU A 570 0.18 -5.44 -0.41
N ASN A 571 0.86 -4.62 -1.22
CA ASN A 571 1.67 -5.04 -2.35
C ASN A 571 3.14 -4.78 -2.07
N LEU A 572 3.81 -5.79 -1.53
CA LEU A 572 5.24 -5.71 -1.23
C LEU A 572 6.06 -5.48 -2.51
N ASN A 573 6.95 -4.49 -2.45
CA ASN A 573 7.97 -4.28 -3.47
C ASN A 573 8.84 -5.53 -3.58
N GLN A 574 8.86 -6.16 -4.76
CA GLN A 574 9.70 -7.32 -5.00
C GLN A 574 11.16 -6.89 -5.01
N LEU A 575 11.98 -7.55 -4.20
CA LEU A 575 13.42 -7.35 -4.24
C LEU A 575 13.97 -7.98 -5.52
N PRO A 576 14.91 -7.33 -6.23
CA PRO A 576 15.49 -7.87 -7.44
C PRO A 576 16.41 -9.05 -7.10
N ILE A 577 15.88 -10.29 -7.13
CA ILE A 577 16.63 -11.48 -6.74
C ILE A 577 17.66 -11.84 -7.82
N PRO A 578 18.98 -11.75 -7.55
CA PRO A 578 20.00 -12.13 -8.52
C PRO A 578 19.95 -13.63 -8.78
N ARG A 579 20.19 -14.06 -10.04
CA ARG A 579 20.02 -15.46 -10.49
C ARG A 579 20.72 -16.53 -9.64
N ASN A 580 21.77 -16.17 -8.90
CA ASN A 580 22.58 -17.10 -8.11
C ASN A 580 22.53 -16.85 -6.59
N LYS A 581 21.82 -15.81 -6.11
CA LYS A 581 21.87 -15.43 -4.68
C LYS A 581 20.64 -15.87 -3.93
N ARG A 582 20.83 -16.20 -2.65
CA ARG A 582 19.75 -16.57 -1.72
C ARG A 582 19.71 -15.55 -0.60
N LEU A 583 18.75 -14.62 -0.66
CA LEU A 583 18.67 -13.45 0.21
C LEU A 583 18.89 -13.74 1.70
N ILE A 584 18.22 -14.77 2.25
CA ILE A 584 18.39 -15.18 3.65
C ILE A 584 19.84 -15.59 3.93
N GLN A 585 20.46 -16.34 3.02
CA GLN A 585 21.83 -16.81 3.19
C GLN A 585 22.86 -15.70 3.13
N SER A 586 22.63 -14.74 2.25
CA SER A 586 23.45 -13.54 2.12
C SER A 586 23.33 -12.66 3.37
N PHE A 587 22.13 -12.49 3.91
CA PHE A 587 21.89 -11.62 5.06
C PHE A 587 22.44 -12.18 6.38
N ASN A 588 22.56 -13.50 6.49
CA ASN A 588 23.15 -14.16 7.67
C ASN A 588 24.61 -13.75 7.90
N TRP A 589 25.35 -13.38 6.84
CA TRP A 589 26.68 -12.80 7.00
C TRP A 589 26.67 -11.49 7.79
N ILE A 590 25.58 -10.72 7.75
CA ILE A 590 25.43 -9.48 8.51
C ILE A 590 24.88 -9.78 9.91
N ILE A 591 23.89 -10.68 10.00
CA ILE A 591 23.19 -10.98 11.25
C ILE A 591 24.13 -11.55 12.30
N PHE A 592 25.04 -12.47 11.96
CA PHE A 592 25.94 -13.09 12.93
C PHE A 592 27.10 -12.21 13.41
N TYR A 593 27.13 -10.89 13.14
CA TYR A 593 28.21 -10.05 13.68
C TYR A 593 28.11 -9.90 15.22
N PRO A 594 29.15 -10.20 16.02
CA PRO A 594 29.03 -10.35 17.48
C PRO A 594 28.92 -9.04 18.28
N SER A 595 28.68 -7.89 17.65
CA SER A 595 28.64 -6.59 18.32
C SER A 595 27.53 -5.70 17.79
N ILE A 596 27.10 -4.73 18.61
CA ILE A 596 26.18 -3.64 18.22
C ILE A 596 26.91 -2.42 17.65
N LYS A 597 28.26 -2.39 17.72
CA LYS A 597 29.06 -1.26 17.27
C LYS A 597 29.07 -1.13 15.75
N MET A 598 29.22 0.10 15.27
CA MET A 598 29.48 0.37 13.85
C MET A 598 30.77 -0.30 13.41
N VAL A 599 30.75 -0.94 12.24
CA VAL A 599 31.88 -1.72 11.73
C VAL A 599 32.02 -1.56 10.22
N ASN A 600 33.26 -1.65 9.72
CA ASN A 600 33.49 -1.69 8.29
C ASN A 600 33.14 -3.10 7.75
N ALA A 601 32.86 -3.20 6.46
CA ALA A 601 32.42 -4.47 5.86
C ALA A 601 33.51 -5.56 5.84
N ASN A 602 34.80 -5.19 5.82
CA ASN A 602 35.91 -6.15 5.82
C ASN A 602 36.05 -6.82 7.19
N GLU A 603 36.06 -6.03 8.26
CA GLU A 603 36.11 -6.50 9.65
C GLU A 603 34.89 -7.35 9.99
N LEU A 604 33.70 -6.97 9.49
CA LEU A 604 32.52 -7.82 9.62
C LEU A 604 32.71 -9.17 8.94
N PHE A 605 33.18 -9.19 7.68
CA PHE A 605 33.45 -10.43 6.96
C PHE A 605 34.44 -11.31 7.70
N GLU A 606 35.57 -10.75 8.14
CA GLU A 606 36.61 -11.46 8.90
C GLU A 606 36.04 -12.07 10.18
N LYS A 607 35.31 -11.28 10.98
CA LYS A 607 34.76 -11.73 12.26
C LYS A 607 33.70 -12.80 12.10
N VAL A 608 32.81 -12.66 11.12
CA VAL A 608 31.76 -13.66 10.87
C VAL A 608 32.35 -14.92 10.23
N ASN A 609 33.41 -14.81 9.43
CA ASN A 609 34.14 -15.96 8.92
C ASN A 609 34.84 -16.73 10.06
N GLU A 610 35.56 -16.02 10.93
CA GLU A 610 36.23 -16.58 12.12
C GLU A 610 35.24 -17.31 13.04
N ILE A 611 34.06 -16.71 13.25
CA ILE A 611 33.05 -17.30 14.14
C ILE A 611 32.30 -18.43 13.46
N ILE A 612 31.64 -18.17 12.34
CA ILE A 612 30.69 -19.13 11.78
C ILE A 612 31.41 -20.18 10.90
N ASN A 613 32.26 -19.75 9.96
CA ASN A 613 32.90 -20.69 9.03
C ASN A 613 34.02 -21.50 9.71
N GLU A 614 34.84 -20.85 10.54
CA GLU A 614 36.01 -21.50 11.16
C GLU A 614 35.66 -22.27 12.43
N LYS A 615 34.69 -21.84 13.25
CA LYS A 615 34.38 -22.53 14.51
C LYS A 615 33.14 -23.41 14.46
N PHE A 616 32.08 -23.04 13.73
CA PHE A 616 30.81 -23.77 13.75
C PHE A 616 30.49 -24.58 12.49
N ARG A 617 30.96 -24.15 11.32
CA ARG A 617 30.52 -24.75 10.05
C ARG A 617 31.15 -26.11 9.82
N MET A 618 30.29 -27.13 9.72
CA MET A 618 30.64 -28.46 9.21
C MET A 618 30.35 -28.52 7.70
N TYR A 619 31.33 -28.86 6.87
CA TYR A 619 31.12 -28.94 5.42
C TYR A 619 30.21 -30.12 5.05
N GLY A 620 29.16 -29.83 4.27
CA GLY A 620 28.17 -30.83 3.85
C GLY A 620 26.95 -30.90 4.76
N SER A 621 27.02 -30.33 5.97
CA SER A 621 25.85 -30.15 6.83
C SER A 621 25.01 -28.96 6.34
N LYS A 622 23.68 -29.05 6.48
CA LYS A 622 22.76 -27.92 6.25
C LYS A 622 22.60 -27.04 7.50
N GLN A 623 23.58 -27.07 8.42
CA GLN A 623 23.50 -26.39 9.72
C GLN A 623 23.40 -24.88 9.55
N PHE A 624 24.25 -24.29 8.72
CA PHE A 624 24.24 -22.87 8.42
C PHE A 624 23.73 -22.61 7.01
N HIS A 625 22.66 -21.83 6.91
CA HIS A 625 22.21 -21.27 5.65
C HIS A 625 23.04 -20.02 5.34
N LEU A 626 24.34 -20.16 5.04
CA LEU A 626 25.21 -19.07 4.59
C LEU A 626 25.57 -19.22 3.11
N GLU A 627 25.70 -18.09 2.42
CA GLU A 627 26.18 -18.04 1.04
C GLU A 627 27.69 -18.27 1.01
N ASP A 628 28.19 -19.01 0.03
CA ASP A 628 29.63 -19.26 -0.13
C ASP A 628 30.31 -18.01 -0.71
N ILE A 629 31.13 -17.33 0.11
CA ILE A 629 31.85 -16.12 -0.25
C ILE A 629 33.33 -16.31 0.08
N GLU A 630 34.19 -15.99 -0.90
CA GLU A 630 35.62 -16.27 -0.81
C GLU A 630 36.45 -15.10 -0.30
N THR A 631 36.02 -13.86 -0.57
CA THR A 631 36.80 -12.66 -0.22
C THR A 631 35.91 -11.56 0.35
N SER A 632 36.52 -10.68 1.16
CA SER A 632 35.84 -9.50 1.70
C SER A 632 35.38 -8.55 0.59
N ASN A 633 36.11 -8.44 -0.51
CA ASN A 633 35.70 -7.62 -1.67
C ASN A 633 34.42 -8.16 -2.30
N THR A 634 34.34 -9.47 -2.54
CA THR A 634 33.12 -10.11 -3.04
C THR A 634 31.97 -9.90 -2.05
N PHE A 635 32.21 -10.01 -0.74
CA PHE A 635 31.20 -9.71 0.27
C PHE A 635 30.65 -8.28 0.18
N VAL A 636 31.53 -7.28 0.01
CA VAL A 636 31.14 -5.87 -0.14
C VAL A 636 30.30 -5.64 -1.40
N ASP A 637 30.80 -6.12 -2.54
CA ASP A 637 30.17 -5.88 -3.85
C ASP A 637 28.85 -6.63 -3.97
N ASP A 638 28.82 -7.88 -3.52
CA ASP A 638 27.66 -8.76 -3.74
C ASP A 638 26.58 -8.66 -2.67
N ILE A 639 26.95 -8.39 -1.41
CA ILE A 639 26.00 -8.43 -0.29
C ILE A 639 25.73 -7.03 0.24
N ILE A 640 26.77 -6.33 0.69
CA ILE A 640 26.60 -5.02 1.34
C ILE A 640 26.00 -4.02 0.36
N THR A 641 26.57 -3.91 -0.83
CA THR A 641 26.07 -3.00 -1.88
C THR A 641 24.64 -3.33 -2.29
N TYR A 642 24.31 -4.62 -2.40
CA TYR A 642 22.96 -5.05 -2.74
C TYR A 642 21.93 -4.67 -1.67
N PHE A 643 22.20 -5.01 -0.40
CA PHE A 643 21.24 -4.72 0.68
C PHE A 643 21.14 -3.23 0.98
N TYR A 644 22.23 -2.47 0.86
CA TYR A 644 22.19 -1.03 1.00
C TYR A 644 21.42 -0.37 -0.17
N GLY A 645 21.71 -0.77 -1.41
CA GLY A 645 21.03 -0.26 -2.60
C GLY A 645 19.52 -0.54 -2.62
N ASN A 646 19.10 -1.65 -2.02
CA ASN A 646 17.68 -2.00 -1.81
C ASN A 646 17.12 -1.53 -0.46
N ARG A 647 17.83 -0.67 0.28
CA ARG A 647 17.39 -0.08 1.55
C ARG A 647 16.97 -1.11 2.61
N ILE A 648 17.61 -2.28 2.61
CA ILE A 648 17.45 -3.33 3.61
C ILE A 648 18.32 -3.05 4.83
N ILE A 649 19.54 -2.56 4.62
CA ILE A 649 20.46 -2.16 5.70
C ILE A 649 20.81 -0.67 5.62
N LYS A 650 21.26 -0.12 6.74
CA LYS A 650 21.75 1.25 6.85
C LYS A 650 23.28 1.28 6.91
N ILE A 651 23.88 2.18 6.13
CA ILE A 651 25.31 2.47 6.15
C ILE A 651 25.50 3.95 6.48
N ARG A 652 26.33 4.25 7.48
CA ARG A 652 26.75 5.62 7.83
C ARG A 652 28.25 5.75 7.64
N SER A 653 28.68 6.71 6.82
CA SER A 653 30.11 7.00 6.60
C SER A 653 30.94 5.78 6.18
N ASN A 654 30.37 4.88 5.36
CA ASN A 654 30.95 3.57 4.94
C ASN A 654 31.01 2.48 6.03
N TYR A 655 30.39 2.70 7.20
CA TYR A 655 30.24 1.69 8.25
C TYR A 655 28.80 1.19 8.32
N ILE A 656 28.64 -0.10 8.59
CA ILE A 656 27.35 -0.74 8.83
C ILE A 656 26.94 -0.40 10.27
N ASP A 657 25.74 0.15 10.43
CA ASP A 657 25.24 0.65 11.70
C ASP A 657 24.40 -0.41 12.41
N PHE A 658 24.96 -1.14 13.38
CA PHE A 658 24.23 -2.20 14.08
C PHE A 658 23.29 -1.70 15.18
N GLU A 659 23.42 -0.46 15.65
CA GLU A 659 22.43 0.14 16.56
C GLU A 659 21.11 0.44 15.82
N ASP A 660 21.20 0.73 14.53
CA ASP A 660 20.07 1.01 13.64
C ASP A 660 20.23 0.32 12.27
N LEU A 661 20.31 -1.02 12.32
CA LEU A 661 20.66 -1.83 11.14
C LEU A 661 19.65 -1.73 10.00
N ALA A 662 18.36 -1.74 10.32
CA ALA A 662 17.32 -1.81 9.31
C ALA A 662 17.24 -0.52 8.48
N GLY A 663 17.39 -0.67 7.16
CA GLY A 663 17.07 0.40 6.21
C GLY A 663 15.56 0.61 6.07
N GLU A 664 15.18 1.65 5.34
CA GLU A 664 13.78 2.09 5.19
C GLU A 664 12.83 0.97 4.73
N SER A 665 13.26 0.10 3.81
CA SER A 665 12.41 -0.99 3.31
C SER A 665 12.17 -2.07 4.35
N LEU A 666 13.21 -2.47 5.10
CA LEU A 666 13.06 -3.45 6.18
C LEU A 666 12.26 -2.87 7.35
N SER A 667 12.55 -1.63 7.74
CA SER A 667 11.91 -0.95 8.86
C SER A 667 10.42 -0.69 8.59
N SER A 668 10.06 -0.24 7.38
CA SER A 668 8.65 -0.04 6.98
C SER A 668 7.88 -1.35 6.94
N PHE A 669 8.48 -2.42 6.43
CA PHE A 669 7.88 -3.75 6.45
C PHE A 669 7.70 -4.26 7.88
N ALA A 670 8.72 -4.13 8.74
CA ALA A 670 8.67 -4.56 10.14
C ALA A 670 7.58 -3.82 10.93
N LYS A 671 7.44 -2.50 10.72
CA LYS A 671 6.37 -1.70 11.32
C LYS A 671 5.00 -2.20 10.90
N LEU A 672 4.78 -2.33 9.59
CA LEU A 672 3.52 -2.82 9.04
C LEU A 672 3.17 -4.22 9.55
N PHE A 673 4.16 -5.12 9.54
CA PHE A 673 3.96 -6.50 9.97
C PHE A 673 3.68 -6.59 11.47
N ALA A 674 4.37 -5.80 12.32
CA ALA A 674 4.07 -5.69 13.74
C ALA A 674 2.65 -5.19 14.01
N GLY A 675 2.19 -4.17 13.27
CA GLY A 675 0.82 -3.66 13.36
C GLY A 675 -0.22 -4.72 13.02
N LEU A 676 0.00 -5.48 11.94
CA LEU A 676 -0.89 -6.57 11.52
C LEU A 676 -0.90 -7.74 12.50
N ILE A 677 0.24 -8.08 13.10
CA ILE A 677 0.30 -9.09 14.18
C ILE A 677 -0.50 -8.62 15.39
N ARG A 678 -0.40 -7.34 15.80
CA ARG A 678 -1.22 -6.79 16.88
C ARG A 678 -2.70 -6.83 16.59
N GLN A 679 -3.12 -6.49 15.37
CA GLN A 679 -4.54 -6.59 14.99
C GLN A 679 -5.06 -8.03 15.12
N LYS A 680 -4.30 -9.03 14.64
CA LYS A 680 -4.76 -10.43 14.64
C LYS A 680 -4.65 -11.12 16.00
N TYR A 681 -3.55 -10.91 16.71
CA TYR A 681 -3.22 -11.66 17.93
C TYR A 681 -3.41 -10.85 19.21
N LYS A 682 -3.76 -9.56 19.11
CA LYS A 682 -4.10 -8.68 20.24
C LYS A 682 -3.00 -8.73 21.30
N GLN A 683 -3.30 -9.20 22.51
CA GLN A 683 -2.38 -9.29 23.64
C GLN A 683 -1.30 -10.39 23.49
N GLU A 684 -1.47 -11.32 22.55
CA GLU A 684 -0.52 -12.41 22.29
C GLU A 684 0.54 -12.04 21.23
N ALA A 685 0.54 -10.81 20.71
CA ALA A 685 1.43 -10.37 19.64
C ALA A 685 2.92 -10.61 19.95
N GLU A 686 3.38 -10.25 21.15
CA GLU A 686 4.75 -10.48 21.60
C GLU A 686 5.08 -11.97 21.74
N GLU A 687 4.13 -12.81 22.15
CA GLU A 687 4.31 -14.25 22.24
C GLU A 687 4.48 -14.88 20.85
N VAL A 688 3.69 -14.42 19.89
CA VAL A 688 3.79 -14.87 18.50
C VAL A 688 5.17 -14.53 17.93
N VAL A 689 5.67 -13.31 18.13
CA VAL A 689 7.03 -12.93 17.68
C VAL A 689 8.12 -13.75 18.37
N PHE A 690 8.02 -13.97 19.69
CA PHE A 690 8.94 -14.87 20.40
C PHE A 690 8.94 -16.28 19.79
N ASN A 691 7.76 -16.85 19.52
CA ASN A 691 7.64 -18.16 18.88
C ASN A 691 8.25 -18.17 17.47
N TYR A 692 8.25 -17.06 16.74
CA TYR A 692 8.91 -16.96 15.43
C TYR A 692 10.43 -16.98 15.55
N ILE A 693 10.99 -16.27 16.53
CA ILE A 693 12.43 -16.31 16.83
C ILE A 693 12.82 -17.76 17.11
N MET A 694 12.08 -18.43 17.98
CA MET A 694 12.32 -19.84 18.34
C MET A 694 12.12 -20.82 17.18
N TYR A 695 11.27 -20.50 16.20
CA TYR A 695 11.14 -21.27 14.96
C TYR A 695 12.43 -21.21 14.12
N TYR A 696 13.02 -20.03 13.96
CA TYR A 696 14.26 -19.86 13.20
C TYR A 696 15.51 -20.35 13.95
N VAL A 697 15.45 -20.48 15.28
CA VAL A 697 16.51 -21.13 16.09
C VAL A 697 16.63 -22.63 15.80
N SER A 698 15.50 -23.32 15.53
CA SER A 698 15.49 -24.77 15.25
C SER A 698 14.53 -25.14 14.11
N PRO A 699 14.90 -24.87 12.85
CA PRO A 699 14.04 -25.11 11.69
C PRO A 699 13.78 -26.60 11.37
N GLN A 700 14.51 -27.52 12.02
CA GLN A 700 14.33 -28.97 11.88
C GLN A 700 13.27 -29.56 12.81
N ASP A 701 12.78 -28.81 13.81
CA ASP A 701 11.70 -29.26 14.68
C ASP A 701 10.35 -29.24 13.93
N ASN A 702 9.97 -30.39 13.37
CA ASN A 702 8.73 -30.53 12.61
C ASN A 702 7.47 -30.23 13.45
N LYS A 703 7.52 -30.32 14.79
CA LYS A 703 6.37 -29.96 15.65
C LYS A 703 6.00 -28.48 15.55
N ARG A 704 6.95 -27.60 15.18
CA ARG A 704 6.73 -26.15 15.05
C ARG A 704 6.30 -25.71 13.65
N LYS A 705 6.48 -26.55 12.62
CA LYS A 705 6.04 -26.26 11.24
C LYS A 705 4.53 -26.33 11.06
N ASP A 706 3.88 -27.27 11.74
CA ASP A 706 2.43 -27.53 11.66
C ASP A 706 1.61 -26.70 12.66
N ASN A 707 2.24 -25.75 13.37
CA ASN A 707 1.53 -24.94 14.34
C ASN A 707 0.57 -23.97 13.63
N LYS A 708 -0.71 -23.93 14.05
CA LYS A 708 -1.74 -23.02 13.50
C LYS A 708 -1.36 -21.54 13.62
N ASN A 709 -0.37 -21.23 14.47
CA ASN A 709 0.19 -19.90 14.66
C ASN A 709 1.47 -19.67 13.85
N ASN A 710 1.68 -20.38 12.74
CA ASN A 710 2.88 -20.24 11.93
C ASN A 710 2.97 -18.81 11.31
N PRO A 711 4.08 -18.10 11.54
CA PRO A 711 4.37 -16.78 10.99
C PRO A 711 4.12 -16.58 9.53
N LEU A 712 4.72 -17.48 8.78
CA LEU A 712 4.80 -17.36 7.35
C LEU A 712 3.41 -17.63 6.78
N VAL A 713 2.61 -18.49 7.41
CA VAL A 713 1.20 -18.68 7.03
C VAL A 713 0.43 -17.36 7.12
N PHE A 714 0.57 -16.62 8.22
CA PHE A 714 -0.14 -15.33 8.36
C PHE A 714 0.37 -14.28 7.37
N ALA A 715 1.69 -14.15 7.21
CA ALA A 715 2.26 -13.22 6.26
C ALA A 715 1.82 -13.52 4.81
N TYR A 716 1.75 -14.81 4.43
CA TYR A 716 1.24 -15.22 3.12
C TYR A 716 -0.24 -14.95 2.95
N GLN A 717 -1.08 -15.17 3.98
CA GLN A 717 -2.50 -14.83 3.93
C GLN A 717 -2.76 -13.36 3.58
N ILE A 718 -1.88 -12.45 4.02
CA ILE A 718 -2.03 -11.01 3.78
C ILE A 718 -1.37 -10.58 2.46
N PHE A 719 -0.07 -10.88 2.31
CA PHE A 719 0.75 -10.29 1.26
C PHE A 719 0.81 -11.14 -0.01
N SER A 720 0.46 -12.42 0.05
CA SER A 720 0.54 -13.35 -1.09
C SER A 720 -0.47 -14.52 -0.98
N PRO A 721 -1.78 -14.23 -0.88
CA PRO A 721 -2.80 -15.24 -0.57
C PRO A 721 -2.89 -16.37 -1.62
N ASP A 722 -2.51 -16.09 -2.87
CA ASP A 722 -2.53 -17.06 -3.98
C ASP A 722 -1.28 -17.95 -4.07
N LYS A 723 -0.29 -17.74 -3.20
CA LYS A 723 1.00 -18.44 -3.22
C LYS A 723 1.17 -19.32 -1.99
N LYS A 724 1.88 -20.46 -2.16
CA LYS A 724 2.32 -21.29 -1.03
C LYS A 724 3.60 -20.73 -0.40
N ILE A 725 3.82 -21.01 0.88
CA ILE A 725 5.05 -20.68 1.60
C ILE A 725 6.27 -21.17 0.80
N GLY A 726 7.29 -20.33 0.63
CA GLY A 726 8.47 -20.60 -0.19
C GLY A 726 8.35 -20.16 -1.66
N GLN A 727 7.15 -19.81 -2.15
CA GLN A 727 6.95 -19.31 -3.54
C GLN A 727 7.07 -17.78 -3.66
N ASN A 728 7.34 -17.07 -2.56
CA ASN A 728 7.59 -15.64 -2.54
C ASN A 728 8.87 -15.36 -1.71
N PRO A 729 10.04 -15.56 -2.31
CA PRO A 729 11.32 -15.39 -1.63
C PRO A 729 11.57 -13.98 -1.07
N THR A 730 10.94 -12.93 -1.61
CA THR A 730 11.01 -11.59 -1.02
C THR A 730 10.25 -11.53 0.30
N LEU A 731 9.03 -12.07 0.34
CA LEU A 731 8.22 -12.12 1.56
C LEU A 731 8.89 -12.99 2.63
N ASP A 732 9.37 -14.18 2.26
CA ASP A 732 10.12 -15.06 3.15
C ASP A 732 11.32 -14.32 3.77
N PHE A 733 12.06 -13.59 2.93
CA PHE A 733 13.22 -12.81 3.36
C PHE A 733 12.86 -11.64 4.27
N LEU A 734 11.84 -10.85 3.94
CA LEU A 734 11.43 -9.70 4.74
C LEU A 734 10.89 -10.13 6.11
N VAL A 735 10.10 -11.21 6.17
CA VAL A 735 9.67 -11.81 7.44
C VAL A 735 10.88 -12.27 8.23
N TYR A 736 11.75 -13.09 7.65
CA TYR A 736 12.97 -13.57 8.30
C TYR A 736 13.81 -12.43 8.87
N SER A 737 14.22 -11.49 8.01
CA SER A 737 15.08 -10.37 8.37
C SER A 737 14.47 -9.47 9.43
N SER A 738 13.16 -9.20 9.40
CA SER A 738 12.48 -8.38 10.42
C SER A 738 12.54 -9.00 11.82
N ILE A 739 12.50 -10.34 11.89
CA ILE A 739 12.49 -11.10 13.13
C ILE A 739 13.90 -11.28 13.68
N VAL A 740 14.83 -11.78 12.85
CA VAL A 740 16.20 -12.09 13.32
C VAL A 740 17.06 -10.86 13.55
N SER A 741 16.78 -9.73 12.87
CA SER A 741 17.43 -8.45 13.19
C SER A 741 16.86 -7.80 14.46
N GLY A 742 15.72 -8.28 14.97
CA GLY A 742 15.01 -7.65 16.09
C GLY A 742 14.23 -6.38 15.71
N GLU A 743 14.20 -5.97 14.44
CA GLU A 743 13.53 -4.73 14.01
C GLU A 743 12.03 -4.75 14.32
N ILE A 744 11.36 -5.88 14.16
CA ILE A 744 9.92 -6.02 14.48
C ILE A 744 9.63 -5.73 15.96
N ALA A 745 10.57 -6.03 16.85
CA ALA A 745 10.40 -5.83 18.28
C ALA A 745 10.49 -4.36 18.71
N LYS A 746 11.08 -3.48 17.89
CA LYS A 746 11.05 -2.02 18.13
C LYS A 746 9.63 -1.45 18.08
N TYR A 747 8.73 -2.12 17.34
CA TYR A 747 7.33 -1.73 17.19
C TYR A 747 6.39 -2.48 18.13
N LEU A 748 6.92 -3.42 18.92
CA LEU A 748 6.21 -4.20 19.94
C LEU A 748 6.75 -3.89 21.35
N ASN A 749 6.24 -4.55 22.39
CA ASN A 749 6.87 -4.48 23.70
C ASN A 749 8.15 -5.36 23.74
N LYS A 750 9.29 -4.75 23.39
CA LYS A 750 10.61 -5.39 23.36
C LYS A 750 10.95 -6.09 24.69
N ASP A 751 10.60 -5.51 25.83
CA ASP A 751 10.95 -6.06 27.15
C ASP A 751 10.23 -7.39 27.42
N VAL A 752 8.96 -7.52 27.01
CA VAL A 752 8.20 -8.77 27.15
C VAL A 752 8.81 -9.88 26.30
N ILE A 753 9.21 -9.56 25.06
CA ILE A 753 9.87 -10.51 24.16
C ILE A 753 11.22 -10.94 24.76
N TYR A 754 12.01 -9.97 25.21
CA TYR A 754 13.33 -10.23 25.81
C TYR A 754 13.23 -11.10 27.06
N LEU A 755 12.26 -10.86 27.96
CA LEU A 755 12.08 -11.68 29.16
C LEU A 755 11.84 -13.16 28.84
N LYS A 756 11.05 -13.46 27.80
CA LYS A 756 10.82 -14.85 27.35
C LYS A 756 12.09 -15.46 26.73
N ILE A 757 12.86 -14.67 25.99
CA ILE A 757 14.16 -15.09 25.44
C ILE A 757 15.14 -15.39 26.57
N ASP A 758 15.26 -14.51 27.56
CA ASP A 758 16.15 -14.64 28.72
C ASP A 758 15.86 -15.93 29.52
N GLU A 759 14.60 -16.31 29.65
CA GLU A 759 14.22 -17.59 30.26
C GLU A 759 14.79 -18.80 29.48
N GLN A 760 14.75 -18.76 28.14
CA GLN A 760 15.36 -19.80 27.30
C GLN A 760 16.88 -19.79 27.40
N ILE A 761 17.49 -18.61 27.49
CA ILE A 761 18.94 -18.45 27.66
C ILE A 761 19.39 -19.15 28.93
N ARG A 762 18.72 -18.91 30.06
CA ARG A 762 19.03 -19.56 31.35
C ARG A 762 18.91 -21.09 31.26
N LYS A 763 17.84 -21.60 30.64
CA LYS A 763 17.63 -23.04 30.43
C LYS A 763 18.71 -23.70 29.58
N ILE A 764 19.26 -22.98 28.60
CA ILE A 764 20.35 -23.47 27.76
C ILE A 764 21.67 -23.42 28.53
N LYS A 765 21.92 -22.35 29.29
CA LYS A 765 23.16 -22.16 30.06
C LYS A 765 23.44 -23.32 31.00
N GLU A 766 22.41 -23.81 31.70
CA GLU A 766 22.51 -25.00 32.57
C GLU A 766 22.99 -26.26 31.85
N LYS A 767 22.85 -26.33 30.52
CA LYS A 767 23.25 -27.48 29.69
C LYS A 767 24.61 -27.32 29.01
N LEU A 768 25.19 -26.11 29.02
CA LEU A 768 26.48 -25.84 28.38
C LEU A 768 27.66 -26.40 29.19
N ASP A 769 27.50 -26.50 30.51
CA ASP A 769 28.46 -27.10 31.44
C ASP A 769 28.40 -28.62 31.43
N ASN A 770 29.03 -29.22 30.42
CA ASN A 770 29.05 -30.66 30.23
C ASN A 770 30.49 -31.19 30.11
N PRO A 771 30.91 -32.19 30.92
CA PRO A 771 32.28 -32.71 30.90
C PRO A 771 32.66 -33.40 29.58
N TYR A 772 31.69 -33.91 28.81
CA TYR A 772 31.94 -34.56 27.52
C TYR A 772 32.40 -33.59 26.43
N SER A 773 32.26 -32.27 26.62
CA SER A 773 32.74 -31.25 25.68
C SER A 773 34.23 -31.36 25.36
N THR A 774 35.04 -31.83 26.32
CA THR A 774 36.48 -32.07 26.18
C THR A 774 36.84 -33.13 25.13
N TYR A 775 35.91 -34.02 24.75
CA TYR A 775 36.08 -35.02 23.69
C TYR A 775 35.41 -34.59 22.36
N GLY A 776 34.84 -33.39 22.32
CA GLY A 776 34.01 -32.90 21.22
C GLY A 776 34.79 -32.33 20.04
N TYR A 777 35.47 -33.18 19.27
CA TYR A 777 36.19 -32.76 18.06
C TYR A 777 35.56 -33.37 16.82
N PHE A 778 35.42 -32.58 15.77
CA PHE A 778 34.80 -33.01 14.52
C PHE A 778 35.64 -32.58 13.33
N ILE A 779 35.92 -33.51 12.41
CA ILE A 779 36.69 -33.23 11.20
C ILE A 779 35.77 -33.02 10.00
N THR A 780 36.13 -32.07 9.14
CA THR A 780 35.37 -31.80 7.93
C THR A 780 36.29 -31.37 6.77
N ALA A 781 35.99 -31.82 5.55
CA ALA A 781 36.80 -31.53 4.37
C ALA A 781 35.96 -31.27 3.11
N LYS A 782 36.35 -30.24 2.35
CA LYS A 782 35.85 -29.90 1.02
C LYS A 782 37.02 -29.68 0.07
N LYS A 783 36.72 -29.61 -1.24
CA LYS A 783 37.74 -29.32 -2.27
C LYS A 783 38.59 -28.09 -1.96
N ARG A 784 38.01 -27.07 -1.34
CA ARG A 784 38.64 -25.76 -1.08
C ARG A 784 39.22 -25.59 0.32
N GLY A 785 39.01 -26.55 1.23
CA GLY A 785 39.43 -26.39 2.63
C GLY A 785 39.01 -27.56 3.51
N ALA A 786 39.83 -27.84 4.52
CA ALA A 786 39.54 -28.82 5.56
C ALA A 786 39.81 -28.22 6.94
N ALA A 787 39.13 -28.72 7.97
CA ALA A 787 39.34 -28.22 9.32
C ALA A 787 38.78 -29.15 10.40
N ILE A 788 39.23 -28.96 11.63
CA ILE A 788 38.68 -29.59 12.84
C ILE A 788 37.90 -28.52 13.62
N ARG A 789 36.77 -28.91 14.21
CA ARG A 789 35.88 -28.07 14.99
C ARG A 789 35.85 -28.60 16.43
N SER A 790 36.12 -27.73 17.40
CA SER A 790 36.12 -28.07 18.82
C SER A 790 34.88 -27.53 19.52
N LEU A 791 34.23 -28.35 20.35
CA LEU A 791 33.15 -27.89 21.23
C LEU A 791 33.65 -26.86 22.24
N GLU A 792 34.90 -26.95 22.74
CA GLU A 792 35.47 -25.95 23.64
C GLU A 792 35.54 -24.57 22.97
N GLU A 793 36.03 -24.50 21.73
CA GLU A 793 36.12 -23.23 20.97
C GLU A 793 34.74 -22.67 20.62
N MET A 794 33.77 -23.54 20.29
CA MET A 794 32.38 -23.13 20.08
C MET A 794 31.76 -22.54 21.35
N ARG A 795 32.06 -23.13 22.51
CA ARG A 795 31.56 -22.68 23.81
C ARG A 795 32.06 -21.28 24.13
N GLU A 796 33.34 -20.98 23.93
CA GLU A 796 33.90 -19.64 24.14
C GLU A 796 33.16 -18.57 23.31
N VAL A 797 32.84 -18.89 22.05
CA VAL A 797 32.04 -18.01 21.19
C VAL A 797 30.63 -17.84 21.77
N ILE A 798 29.95 -18.92 22.14
CA ILE A 798 28.59 -18.87 22.70
C ILE A 798 28.55 -18.01 23.95
N GLU A 799 29.51 -18.15 24.86
CA GLU A 799 29.61 -17.32 26.07
C GLU A 799 29.82 -15.83 25.75
N ALA A 800 30.56 -15.50 24.68
CA ALA A 800 30.71 -14.13 24.22
C ALA A 800 29.38 -13.53 23.68
N TYR A 801 28.59 -14.31 22.93
CA TYR A 801 27.25 -13.89 22.51
C TYR A 801 26.27 -13.80 23.68
N GLU A 802 26.35 -14.70 24.66
CA GLU A 802 25.53 -14.67 25.87
C GLU A 802 25.71 -13.34 26.61
N LYS A 803 26.98 -12.98 26.87
CA LYS A 803 27.33 -11.73 27.52
C LYS A 803 26.82 -10.54 26.72
N SER A 804 27.04 -10.54 25.40
CA SER A 804 26.62 -9.43 24.53
C SER A 804 25.10 -9.30 24.41
N CYS A 805 24.36 -10.41 24.37
CA CYS A 805 22.90 -10.43 24.41
C CYS A 805 22.36 -9.89 25.74
N THR A 806 22.90 -10.35 26.87
CA THR A 806 22.41 -9.98 28.21
C THR A 806 22.73 -8.54 28.59
N GLU A 807 23.91 -8.03 28.24
CA GLU A 807 24.32 -6.65 28.49
C GLU A 807 23.53 -5.64 27.64
N ASN A 808 23.33 -5.93 26.35
CA ASN A 808 22.71 -4.98 25.41
C ASN A 808 21.19 -5.18 25.22
N LYS A 809 20.65 -6.31 25.66
CA LYS A 809 19.27 -6.75 25.40
C LYS A 809 18.90 -6.66 23.92
N ASP A 810 19.84 -7.03 23.06
CA ASP A 810 19.69 -6.97 21.61
C ASP A 810 19.14 -8.30 21.09
N ILE A 811 17.96 -8.29 20.46
CA ILE A 811 17.25 -9.51 20.05
C ILE A 811 18.02 -10.28 18.99
N ARG A 812 18.79 -9.61 18.12
CA ARG A 812 19.62 -10.27 17.11
C ARG A 812 20.74 -11.06 17.78
N LEU A 813 21.47 -10.43 18.70
CA LEU A 813 22.51 -11.13 19.46
C LEU A 813 21.96 -12.29 20.28
N CYS A 814 20.77 -12.14 20.85
CA CYS A 814 20.11 -13.22 21.56
C CYS A 814 19.65 -14.36 20.64
N TYR A 815 19.15 -14.04 19.44
CA TYR A 815 18.85 -15.02 18.39
C TYR A 815 20.11 -15.79 18.00
N ASP A 816 21.22 -15.10 17.77
CA ASP A 816 22.50 -15.71 17.42
C ASP A 816 23.00 -16.65 18.52
N TYR A 817 22.96 -16.21 19.79
CA TYR A 817 23.26 -17.06 20.94
C TYR A 817 22.42 -18.35 20.94
N LEU A 818 21.10 -18.22 20.81
CA LEU A 818 20.18 -19.37 20.84
C LEU A 818 20.42 -20.31 19.66
N TYR A 819 20.66 -19.78 18.47
CA TYR A 819 20.93 -20.54 17.25
C TYR A 819 22.24 -21.33 17.36
N LEU A 820 23.33 -20.67 17.75
CA LEU A 820 24.63 -21.30 17.93
C LEU A 820 24.62 -22.33 19.05
N SER A 821 23.95 -22.02 20.16
CA SER A 821 23.76 -22.96 21.28
C SER A 821 23.00 -24.21 20.85
N ASN A 822 21.98 -24.08 20.01
CA ASN A 822 21.22 -25.23 19.51
C ASN A 822 22.12 -26.19 18.68
N ILE A 823 22.99 -25.64 17.84
CA ILE A 823 23.96 -26.42 17.06
C ILE A 823 24.99 -27.09 17.98
N TYR A 824 25.52 -26.35 18.95
CA TYR A 824 26.44 -26.88 19.95
C TYR A 824 25.82 -28.04 20.73
N LEU A 825 24.58 -27.90 21.21
CA LEU A 825 23.89 -28.95 21.97
C LEU A 825 23.63 -30.22 21.13
N GLU A 826 23.36 -30.08 19.82
CA GLU A 826 23.25 -31.24 18.93
C GLU A 826 24.58 -32.01 18.82
N LEU A 827 25.68 -31.28 18.64
CA LEU A 827 27.03 -31.87 18.55
C LEU A 827 27.51 -32.43 19.89
N LEU A 828 27.15 -31.78 21.00
CA LEU A 828 27.42 -32.27 22.35
C LEU A 828 26.72 -33.61 22.57
N ARG A 829 25.43 -33.73 22.24
CA ARG A 829 24.71 -35.01 22.33
C ARG A 829 25.35 -36.11 21.49
N LYS A 830 25.78 -35.79 20.26
CA LYS A 830 26.53 -36.73 19.41
C LYS A 830 27.85 -37.15 20.05
N THR A 831 28.52 -36.25 20.76
CA THR A 831 29.76 -36.54 21.49
C THR A 831 29.49 -37.46 22.67
N GLU A 832 28.44 -37.22 23.45
CA GLU A 832 28.02 -38.12 24.54
C GLU A 832 27.75 -39.55 24.03
N GLU A 833 26.96 -39.67 22.96
CA GLU A 833 26.67 -40.95 22.30
C GLU A 833 27.97 -41.63 21.83
N SER A 834 28.88 -40.86 21.22
CA SER A 834 30.17 -41.33 20.72
C SER A 834 31.10 -41.84 21.82
N VAL A 835 31.16 -41.15 22.97
CA VAL A 835 31.98 -41.58 24.12
C VAL A 835 31.45 -42.90 24.70
N ILE A 836 30.12 -43.01 24.86
CA ILE A 836 29.48 -44.25 25.35
C ILE A 836 29.73 -45.43 24.40
N GLU A 837 29.67 -45.20 23.09
CA GLU A 837 29.97 -46.25 22.10
C GLU A 837 31.46 -46.61 22.07
N THR A 838 32.33 -45.62 22.26
CA THR A 838 33.78 -45.82 22.33
C THR A 838 34.18 -46.73 23.49
N ASP A 839 33.58 -46.59 24.66
CA ASP A 839 33.88 -47.48 25.79
C ASP A 839 33.59 -48.95 25.46
N LYS A 840 32.51 -49.24 24.71
CA LYS A 840 32.23 -50.59 24.21
C LYS A 840 33.29 -51.07 23.22
N ILE A 841 33.73 -50.20 22.31
CA ILE A 841 34.81 -50.51 21.36
C ILE A 841 36.11 -50.83 22.10
N VAL A 842 36.45 -50.07 23.13
CA VAL A 842 37.64 -50.31 23.95
C VAL A 842 37.56 -51.67 24.65
N GLU A 843 36.41 -52.05 25.21
CA GLU A 843 36.21 -53.39 25.77
C GLU A 843 36.40 -54.50 24.72
N GLU A 844 35.90 -54.29 23.50
CA GLU A 844 36.09 -55.25 22.40
C GLU A 844 37.56 -55.36 21.97
N ILE A 845 38.29 -54.24 21.92
CA ILE A 845 39.74 -54.23 21.67
C ILE A 845 40.46 -55.02 22.77
N TYR A 846 40.14 -54.78 24.05
CA TYR A 846 40.75 -55.54 25.14
C TYR A 846 40.45 -57.04 25.06
N LYS A 847 39.22 -57.44 24.74
CA LYS A 847 38.87 -58.86 24.49
C LYS A 847 39.65 -59.45 23.32
N LYS A 848 39.87 -58.68 22.25
CA LYS A 848 40.68 -59.09 21.10
C LYS A 848 42.13 -59.34 21.52
N LEU A 849 42.69 -58.48 22.38
CA LEU A 849 44.05 -58.63 22.90
C LEU A 849 44.19 -59.82 23.89
N GLU A 850 43.13 -60.17 24.64
CA GLU A 850 43.13 -61.34 25.54
C GLU A 850 43.44 -62.67 24.82
N VAL A 851 43.13 -62.78 23.52
CA VAL A 851 43.49 -63.93 22.69
C VAL A 851 45.00 -64.22 22.76
N VAL A 852 45.82 -63.17 22.84
CA VAL A 852 47.27 -63.33 22.92
C VAL A 852 47.71 -63.82 24.29
N GLU A 853 47.08 -63.34 25.36
CA GLU A 853 47.32 -63.87 26.71
C GLU A 853 46.88 -65.34 26.83
N LYS A 854 45.78 -65.73 26.18
CA LYS A 854 45.40 -67.14 26.05
C LYS A 854 46.44 -67.95 25.26
N ALA A 855 46.91 -67.44 24.13
CA ALA A 855 47.96 -68.08 23.34
C ALA A 855 49.27 -68.23 24.14
N LYS A 856 49.69 -67.20 24.87
CA LYS A 856 50.86 -67.23 25.77
C LYS A 856 50.74 -68.31 26.84
N ARG A 857 49.54 -68.50 27.41
CA ARG A 857 49.28 -69.61 28.36
C ARG A 857 49.40 -70.98 27.69
N HIS A 858 48.90 -71.15 26.47
CA HIS A 858 49.02 -72.41 25.73
C HIS A 858 50.47 -72.76 25.36
N VAL A 859 51.29 -71.75 25.04
CA VAL A 859 52.70 -71.92 24.61
C VAL A 859 53.70 -71.74 25.77
N LYS A 860 53.23 -71.35 26.97
CA LYS A 860 54.03 -71.08 28.19
C LYS A 860 55.09 -69.98 28.02
N ILE A 861 54.73 -68.91 27.33
CA ILE A 861 55.58 -67.71 27.17
C ILE A 861 55.23 -66.70 28.26
N ASN A 862 56.23 -66.28 29.04
CA ASN A 862 56.08 -65.28 30.11
C ASN A 862 56.55 -63.87 29.70
N GLU A 863 57.10 -63.70 28.50
CA GLU A 863 57.58 -62.42 28.01
C GLU A 863 56.43 -61.47 27.66
N LYS A 864 56.67 -60.17 27.82
CA LYS A 864 55.76 -59.13 27.34
C LYS A 864 55.96 -58.95 25.84
N ILE A 865 54.87 -58.67 25.12
CA ILE A 865 54.91 -58.45 23.68
C ILE A 865 54.86 -56.94 23.45
N GLU A 866 55.96 -56.38 22.95
CA GLU A 866 56.15 -54.94 22.74
C GLU A 866 55.04 -54.34 21.86
N GLU A 867 54.59 -55.08 20.84
CA GLU A 867 53.52 -54.63 19.94
C GLU A 867 52.15 -54.51 20.64
N ILE A 868 51.91 -55.31 21.69
CA ILE A 868 50.69 -55.21 22.50
C ILE A 868 50.79 -54.05 23.49
N GLU A 869 51.97 -53.84 24.10
CA GLU A 869 52.22 -52.67 24.94
C GLU A 869 51.98 -51.38 24.15
N LYS A 870 52.42 -51.33 22.89
CA LYS A 870 52.15 -50.20 21.98
C LYS A 870 50.65 -49.95 21.73
N VAL A 871 49.82 -50.98 21.65
CA VAL A 871 48.36 -50.82 21.52
C VAL A 871 47.77 -50.22 22.81
N TYR A 872 48.21 -50.69 23.97
CA TYR A 872 47.79 -50.13 25.25
C TYR A 872 48.24 -48.66 25.41
N GLU A 873 49.45 -48.33 24.98
CA GLU A 873 49.96 -46.95 24.96
C GLU A 873 49.08 -46.04 24.09
N ILE A 874 48.72 -46.46 22.86
CA ILE A 874 47.82 -45.68 21.99
C ILE A 874 46.44 -45.48 22.64
N ILE A 875 45.89 -46.50 23.30
CA ILE A 875 44.61 -46.37 24.02
C ILE A 875 44.74 -45.35 25.16
N HIS A 876 45.82 -45.41 25.94
CA HIS A 876 46.09 -44.44 27.01
C HIS A 876 46.30 -43.02 26.47
N GLU A 877 47.05 -42.86 25.39
CA GLU A 877 47.24 -41.56 24.76
C GLU A 877 45.93 -40.96 24.26
N LEU A 878 45.05 -41.77 23.68
CA LEU A 878 43.75 -41.33 23.21
C LEU A 878 42.78 -41.01 24.35
N LYS A 879 42.85 -41.71 25.51
CA LYS A 879 42.00 -41.42 26.68
C LYS A 879 42.50 -40.24 27.50
N ASP A 880 43.80 -40.20 27.80
CA ASP A 880 44.38 -39.29 28.78
C ASP A 880 44.99 -38.03 28.13
N ASN A 881 45.41 -38.10 26.87
CA ASN A 881 46.09 -37.02 26.14
C ASN A 881 45.37 -36.61 24.84
N PHE A 882 44.05 -36.81 24.76
CA PHE A 882 43.28 -36.61 23.53
C PHE A 882 43.48 -35.23 22.89
N LYS A 883 43.42 -34.16 23.69
CA LYS A 883 43.59 -32.77 23.23
C LYS A 883 44.93 -32.54 22.53
N MET A 884 46.02 -33.09 23.06
CA MET A 884 47.34 -32.99 22.45
C MET A 884 47.38 -33.65 21.07
N GLN A 885 46.69 -34.78 20.88
CA GLN A 885 46.61 -35.45 19.59
C GLN A 885 45.73 -34.67 18.60
N MET A 886 44.67 -34.02 19.08
CA MET A 886 43.86 -33.12 18.26
C MET A 886 44.67 -31.90 17.78
N ASP A 887 45.47 -31.28 18.64
CA ASP A 887 46.34 -30.15 18.27
C ASP A 887 47.34 -30.53 17.16
N LYS A 888 47.91 -31.75 17.21
CA LYS A 888 48.78 -32.26 16.13
C LYS A 888 48.00 -32.40 14.81
N LEU A 889 46.78 -32.95 14.85
CA LEU A 889 45.93 -33.07 13.67
C LEU A 889 45.51 -31.71 13.11
N VAL A 890 45.20 -30.72 13.96
CA VAL A 890 44.88 -29.35 13.53
C VAL A 890 46.04 -28.74 12.75
N ARG A 891 47.26 -28.81 13.28
CA ARG A 891 48.46 -28.31 12.58
C ARG A 891 48.67 -29.00 11.25
N LYS A 892 48.48 -30.32 11.20
CA LYS A 892 48.60 -31.08 9.94
C LYS A 892 47.59 -30.62 8.91
N ILE A 893 46.34 -30.37 9.31
CA ILE A 893 45.30 -29.88 8.41
C ILE A 893 45.59 -28.44 7.95
N GLN A 894 46.16 -27.59 8.80
CA GLN A 894 46.63 -26.27 8.40
C GLN A 894 47.71 -26.37 7.30
N GLU A 895 48.70 -27.25 7.45
CA GLU A 895 49.71 -27.49 6.40
C GLU A 895 49.07 -27.97 5.08
N ILE A 896 48.07 -28.85 5.16
CA ILE A 896 47.33 -29.34 3.98
C ILE A 896 46.60 -28.20 3.27
N ASN A 897 45.95 -27.30 4.03
CA ASN A 897 45.26 -26.13 3.50
C ASN A 897 46.25 -25.18 2.81
N GLU A 898 47.37 -24.84 3.47
CA GLU A 898 48.41 -23.94 2.94
C GLU A 898 49.05 -24.47 1.66
N ARG A 899 49.21 -25.79 1.55
CA ARG A 899 49.76 -26.47 0.36
C ARG A 899 48.74 -26.69 -0.75
N GLY A 900 47.46 -26.36 -0.54
CA GLY A 900 46.39 -26.60 -1.50
C GLY A 900 46.09 -28.09 -1.75
N GLN A 901 46.44 -28.97 -0.82
CA GLN A 901 46.28 -30.43 -0.92
C GLN A 901 44.93 -30.93 -0.36
N THR A 902 43.94 -30.04 -0.29
CA THR A 902 42.64 -30.28 0.35
C THR A 902 41.76 -31.27 -0.41
N GLU A 903 41.85 -31.32 -1.75
CA GLU A 903 41.09 -32.29 -2.54
C GLU A 903 41.62 -33.72 -2.39
N SER A 904 42.94 -33.91 -2.30
CA SER A 904 43.52 -35.24 -2.02
C SER A 904 43.19 -35.68 -0.59
N PHE A 905 43.38 -34.78 0.38
CA PHE A 905 43.01 -35.04 1.77
C PHE A 905 41.54 -35.42 1.93
N LYS A 906 40.62 -34.74 1.22
CA LYS A 906 39.21 -35.11 1.23
C LYS A 906 39.00 -36.55 0.74
N ARG A 907 39.61 -36.92 -0.39
CA ARG A 907 39.48 -38.29 -0.94
C ARG A 907 40.02 -39.33 0.04
N TYR A 908 41.11 -39.02 0.73
CA TYR A 908 41.66 -39.87 1.77
C TYR A 908 40.73 -39.99 2.99
N LEU A 909 40.15 -38.88 3.46
CA LEU A 909 39.19 -38.88 4.56
C LEU A 909 37.93 -39.68 4.20
N ASP A 910 37.37 -39.46 3.01
CA ASP A 910 36.20 -40.20 2.49
C ASP A 910 36.51 -41.71 2.41
N TYR A 911 37.72 -42.08 1.94
CA TYR A 911 38.19 -43.47 1.91
C TYR A 911 38.35 -44.07 3.32
N LEU A 912 38.96 -43.32 4.25
CA LEU A 912 39.15 -43.75 5.64
C LEU A 912 37.82 -44.04 6.30
N LEU A 913 36.88 -43.08 6.25
CA LEU A 913 35.55 -43.21 6.87
C LEU A 913 34.74 -44.36 6.27
N ALA A 914 34.78 -44.54 4.94
CA ALA A 914 34.14 -45.66 4.28
C ALA A 914 34.73 -47.01 4.69
N THR A 915 36.05 -47.08 4.86
CA THR A 915 36.79 -48.30 5.24
C THR A 915 36.46 -48.74 6.67
N ILE A 916 36.25 -47.79 7.59
CA ILE A 916 35.90 -48.09 8.99
C ILE A 916 34.38 -48.11 9.24
N HIS A 917 33.58 -47.95 8.19
CA HIS A 917 32.10 -47.92 8.24
C HIS A 917 31.53 -46.86 9.18
N VAL A 918 32.05 -45.63 9.10
CA VAL A 918 31.59 -44.47 9.88
C VAL A 918 31.00 -43.40 8.96
N GLU A 919 29.94 -42.73 9.40
CA GLU A 919 29.31 -41.63 8.64
C GLU A 919 30.19 -40.37 8.62
N ASP A 920 30.03 -39.57 7.57
CA ASP A 920 30.63 -38.24 7.49
C ASP A 920 30.11 -37.34 8.63
N ASN A 921 31.02 -36.63 9.30
CA ASN A 921 30.78 -35.75 10.47
C ASN A 921 30.60 -36.46 11.83
N SER A 922 30.98 -37.72 11.96
CA SER A 922 31.12 -38.36 13.27
C SER A 922 32.21 -37.69 14.12
N ASN A 923 32.10 -37.86 15.44
CA ASN A 923 33.07 -37.35 16.39
C ASN A 923 34.44 -38.06 16.21
N LEU A 924 35.53 -37.29 16.26
CA LEU A 924 36.90 -37.78 16.05
C LEU A 924 37.36 -38.79 17.11
N TYR A 925 36.90 -38.66 18.36
CA TYR A 925 37.19 -39.62 19.43
C TYR A 925 36.69 -41.01 19.02
N PHE A 926 35.43 -41.10 18.57
CA PHE A 926 34.87 -42.35 18.07
C PHE A 926 35.57 -42.84 16.80
N ILE A 927 35.84 -41.96 15.83
CA ILE A 927 36.55 -42.32 14.59
C ILE A 927 37.90 -42.98 14.89
N LEU A 928 38.69 -42.42 15.81
CA LEU A 928 40.03 -42.92 16.13
C LEU A 928 40.00 -44.28 16.83
N PHE A 929 39.08 -44.49 17.78
CA PHE A 929 38.94 -45.79 18.43
C PHE A 929 38.34 -46.85 17.51
N LYS A 930 37.38 -46.46 16.66
CA LYS A 930 36.81 -47.34 15.64
C LYS A 930 37.88 -47.75 14.61
N LEU A 931 38.70 -46.79 14.18
CA LEU A 931 39.86 -47.04 13.33
C LEU A 931 40.82 -48.05 13.97
N LEU A 932 41.20 -47.84 15.24
CA LEU A 932 42.08 -48.76 15.97
C LEU A 932 41.49 -50.19 16.01
N LYS A 933 40.20 -50.32 16.32
CA LYS A 933 39.50 -51.61 16.31
C LYS A 933 39.57 -52.29 14.94
N GLU A 934 39.24 -51.60 13.87
CA GLU A 934 39.21 -52.21 12.53
C GLU A 934 40.63 -52.59 12.04
N ILE A 935 41.64 -51.76 12.35
CA ILE A 935 43.04 -52.12 12.07
C ILE A 935 43.45 -53.39 12.82
N LEU A 936 43.07 -53.54 14.09
CA LEU A 936 43.34 -54.76 14.88
C LEU A 936 42.53 -55.97 14.41
N ASN A 937 41.41 -55.75 13.71
CA ASN A 937 40.68 -56.79 12.99
C ASN A 937 41.28 -57.12 11.61
N GLY A 938 42.43 -56.54 11.26
CA GLY A 938 43.18 -56.86 10.04
C GLY A 938 42.79 -56.02 8.82
N VAL A 939 42.02 -54.94 9.00
CA VAL A 939 41.79 -53.95 7.95
C VAL A 939 43.07 -53.15 7.71
N SER A 940 43.42 -52.88 6.46
CA SER A 940 44.59 -52.08 6.08
C SER A 940 44.17 -50.74 5.50
N ILE A 941 44.78 -49.66 5.97
CA ILE A 941 44.58 -48.31 5.42
C ILE A 941 45.84 -47.88 4.69
N SER A 942 45.66 -47.28 3.52
CA SER A 942 46.75 -46.76 2.68
C SER A 942 46.59 -45.26 2.46
N GLY A 943 47.66 -44.49 2.67
CA GLY A 943 47.74 -43.05 2.43
C GLY A 943 48.69 -42.33 3.39
N ASP A 944 49.31 -41.25 2.91
CA ASP A 944 50.34 -40.48 3.63
C ASP A 944 49.85 -39.07 4.04
N GLU A 945 48.60 -38.68 3.75
CA GLU A 945 48.13 -37.31 4.01
C GLU A 945 48.17 -36.92 5.50
N LEU A 946 48.01 -37.89 6.41
CA LEU A 946 48.02 -37.67 7.87
C LEU A 946 49.28 -38.23 8.54
N LYS A 947 50.41 -38.24 7.82
CA LYS A 947 51.72 -38.62 8.38
C LYS A 947 52.11 -37.74 9.57
N ASP A 948 52.78 -38.34 10.55
CA ASP A 948 53.21 -37.78 11.83
C ASP A 948 52.05 -37.47 12.80
N THR A 949 50.92 -38.17 12.65
CA THR A 949 49.74 -38.03 13.51
C THR A 949 49.32 -39.38 14.10
N ILE A 950 48.44 -39.34 15.11
CA ILE A 950 47.90 -40.55 15.76
C ILE A 950 47.22 -41.53 14.78
N ILE A 951 46.75 -41.05 13.62
CA ILE A 951 46.15 -41.90 12.58
C ILE A 951 47.19 -42.80 11.90
N GLU A 952 48.40 -42.29 11.66
CA GLU A 952 49.50 -43.11 11.11
C GLU A 952 49.97 -44.13 12.15
N GLU A 953 50.09 -43.73 13.42
CA GLU A 953 50.49 -44.62 14.50
C GLU A 953 49.51 -45.80 14.62
N ILE A 954 48.21 -45.53 14.55
CA ILE A 954 47.17 -46.55 14.50
C ILE A 954 47.29 -47.41 13.23
N ALA A 955 47.40 -46.79 12.04
CA ALA A 955 47.49 -47.52 10.77
C ALA A 955 48.72 -48.45 10.70
N SER A 956 49.83 -48.08 11.37
CA SER A 956 51.06 -48.89 11.45
C SER A 956 50.85 -50.25 12.12
N LEU A 957 49.79 -50.41 12.92
CA LEU A 957 49.41 -51.65 13.59
C LEU A 957 48.74 -52.68 12.66
N GLY A 958 48.53 -52.39 11.36
CA GLY A 958 47.88 -53.31 10.44
C GLY A 958 48.52 -54.70 10.37
N LYS A 959 49.86 -54.78 10.46
CA LYS A 959 50.57 -56.07 10.55
C LYS A 959 50.27 -56.82 11.85
N VAL A 960 50.13 -56.10 12.97
CA VAL A 960 49.77 -56.66 14.28
C VAL A 960 48.35 -57.24 14.22
N GLY A 961 47.38 -56.50 13.64
CA GLY A 961 46.01 -56.99 13.45
C GLY A 961 45.90 -58.28 12.63
N ILE A 962 46.67 -58.40 11.54
CA ILE A 962 46.72 -59.64 10.74
C ILE A 962 47.24 -60.82 11.59
N GLN A 963 48.28 -60.60 12.40
CA GLN A 963 48.81 -61.64 13.28
C GLN A 963 47.84 -61.99 14.41
N LEU A 964 47.14 -61.02 14.99
CA LEU A 964 46.11 -61.26 16.00
C LEU A 964 44.99 -62.16 15.46
N ASN A 965 44.52 -61.94 14.24
CA ASN A 965 43.52 -62.81 13.60
C ASN A 965 44.05 -64.23 13.40
N ASN A 966 45.31 -64.39 12.97
CA ASN A 966 45.93 -65.70 12.81
C ASN A 966 46.04 -66.43 14.16
N ILE A 967 46.48 -65.73 15.21
CA ILE A 967 46.55 -66.28 16.58
C ILE A 967 45.15 -66.66 17.06
N GLU A 968 44.14 -65.83 16.83
CA GLU A 968 42.76 -66.10 17.21
C GLU A 968 42.20 -67.35 16.51
N MET A 969 42.45 -67.52 15.21
CA MET A 969 42.09 -68.74 14.49
C MET A 969 42.77 -69.97 15.10
N ILE A 970 44.07 -69.89 15.37
CA ILE A 970 44.84 -70.99 15.98
C ILE A 970 44.34 -71.32 17.39
N VAL A 971 44.10 -70.32 18.23
CA VAL A 971 43.57 -70.51 19.60
C VAL A 971 42.16 -71.10 19.55
N ASN A 972 41.28 -70.61 18.68
CA ASN A 972 39.94 -71.17 18.52
C ASN A 972 39.97 -72.61 17.99
N ASP A 973 40.88 -72.95 17.09
CA ASP A 973 41.06 -74.33 16.62
C ASP A 973 41.64 -75.24 17.72
N LEU A 974 42.59 -74.75 18.52
CA LEU A 974 43.09 -75.44 19.71
C LEU A 974 41.98 -75.67 20.76
N GLU A 975 41.15 -74.67 21.02
CA GLU A 975 40.01 -74.77 21.95
C GLU A 975 38.93 -75.74 21.43
N LYS A 976 38.72 -75.83 20.11
CA LYS A 976 37.84 -76.85 19.48
C LYS A 976 38.39 -78.28 19.56
N ILE A 977 39.72 -78.46 19.57
CA ILE A 977 40.38 -79.77 19.77
C ILE A 977 40.37 -80.17 21.26
N SER A 978 40.32 -79.20 22.17
CA SER A 978 40.40 -79.40 23.63
C SER A 978 39.27 -80.21 24.32
N PRO A 979 38.04 -80.44 23.78
CA PRO A 979 37.03 -81.26 24.48
C PRO A 979 37.35 -82.76 24.55
N GLU A 980 38.27 -83.28 23.72
CA GLU A 980 38.62 -84.71 23.71
C GLU A 980 39.81 -85.08 24.64
N LEU A 981 40.60 -84.09 25.05
CA LEU A 981 41.78 -84.26 25.92
C LEU A 981 41.47 -84.80 27.33
N PRO A 982 40.38 -84.41 28.02
CA PRO A 982 40.01 -85.00 29.31
C PRO A 982 39.66 -86.49 29.21
N LYS A 983 38.92 -86.88 28.16
CA LYS A 983 38.52 -88.29 27.92
C LYS A 983 39.70 -89.19 27.58
N LEU A 984 40.70 -88.66 26.86
CA LEU A 984 41.95 -89.37 26.58
C LEU A 984 42.83 -89.51 27.84
N ARG A 985 42.90 -88.50 28.71
CA ARG A 985 43.61 -88.60 30.00
C ARG A 985 42.97 -89.61 30.95
N GLU A 986 41.64 -89.63 31.10
CA GLU A 986 40.94 -90.65 31.90
C GLU A 986 41.18 -92.08 31.37
N ASN A 987 41.18 -92.27 30.05
CA ASN A 987 41.47 -93.58 29.44
C ASN A 987 42.93 -94.03 29.65
N VAL A 988 43.89 -93.09 29.58
CA VAL A 988 45.30 -93.37 29.85
C VAL A 988 45.52 -93.71 31.34
N GLU A 989 44.91 -92.98 32.27
CA GLU A 989 44.99 -93.29 33.71
C GLU A 989 44.37 -94.65 34.06
N ARG A 990 43.19 -94.98 33.49
CA ARG A 990 42.59 -96.32 33.64
C ARG A 990 43.48 -97.45 33.12
N ASN A 991 44.09 -97.26 31.96
CA ASN A 991 44.99 -98.26 31.38
C ASN A 991 46.31 -98.37 32.15
N THR A 992 46.82 -97.26 32.70
CA THR A 992 48.03 -97.25 33.55
C THR A 992 47.78 -97.98 34.87
N GLN A 993 46.61 -97.79 35.50
CA GLN A 993 46.21 -98.56 36.68
C GLN A 993 46.08 -100.06 36.37
N LYS A 994 45.47 -100.44 35.24
CA LYS A 994 45.40 -101.85 34.79
C LYS A 994 46.76 -102.48 34.53
N ILE A 995 47.68 -101.75 33.89
CA ILE A 995 49.06 -102.23 33.65
C ILE A 995 49.80 -102.41 34.98
N THR A 996 49.64 -101.48 35.92
CA THR A 996 50.28 -101.58 37.24
C THR A 996 49.73 -102.78 38.01
N GLN A 997 48.42 -103.03 37.94
CA GLN A 997 47.78 -104.19 38.57
C GLN A 997 48.23 -105.51 37.94
N LEU A 998 48.37 -105.57 36.61
CA LEU A 998 48.93 -106.73 35.90
C LEU A 998 50.41 -106.95 36.21
N ILE A 999 51.22 -105.90 36.35
CA ILE A 999 52.61 -106.00 36.79
C ILE A 999 52.68 -106.54 38.22
N GLN A 1000 51.76 -106.14 39.10
CA GLN A 1000 51.67 -106.62 40.47
C GLN A 1000 51.29 -108.12 40.50
N GLU A 1001 50.28 -108.53 39.73
CA GLU A 1001 49.87 -109.94 39.60
C GLU A 1001 50.99 -110.80 38.98
N ILE A 1002 51.70 -110.28 37.97
CA ILE A 1002 52.87 -110.97 37.40
C ILE A 1002 53.99 -111.12 38.42
N LYS A 1003 54.25 -110.09 39.26
CA LYS A 1003 55.24 -110.17 40.34
C LYS A 1003 54.83 -111.19 41.40
N GLU A 1004 53.57 -111.21 41.82
CA GLU A 1004 53.05 -112.20 42.77
C GLU A 1004 53.14 -113.63 42.22
N VAL A 1005 52.84 -113.83 40.94
CA VAL A 1005 53.01 -115.14 40.27
C VAL A 1005 54.49 -115.52 40.16
N LEU A 1006 55.40 -114.60 39.83
CA LEU A 1006 56.84 -114.89 39.75
C LEU A 1006 57.45 -115.21 41.13
N GLU A 1007 56.98 -114.57 42.20
CA GLU A 1007 57.34 -114.89 43.58
C GLU A 1007 56.84 -116.29 44.02
N GLU A 1008 55.64 -116.71 43.60
CA GLU A 1008 55.12 -118.07 43.87
C GLU A 1008 55.94 -119.19 43.20
N TYR A 1009 56.65 -118.91 42.10
CA TYR A 1009 57.51 -119.87 41.40
C TYR A 1009 59.02 -119.75 41.75
N GLY A 1010 59.38 -118.92 42.75
CA GLY A 1010 60.75 -118.87 43.29
C GLY A 1010 61.77 -118.10 42.45
N PHE A 1011 61.33 -117.17 41.61
CA PHE A 1011 62.21 -116.22 40.92
C PHE A 1011 62.02 -114.83 41.53
N SER A 1012 63.03 -114.36 42.28
CA SER A 1012 63.09 -112.98 42.79
C SER A 1012 63.71 -112.03 41.78
#